data_AF-A0A7R9IZE4-F1
#
_entry.id   AF-A0A7R9IZE4-F1
#
_cell.length_a   1.000
_cell.length_b   1.000
_cell.length_c   1.000
_cell.angle_alpha   90.00
_cell.angle_beta   90.00
_cell.angle_gamma   90.00
#
_symmetry.space_group_name_H-M   'P 1'
#
loop_
_entity.id
_entity.type
_entity.pdbx_description
1 polymer ?
#
loop_
_entity_poly.entity_id
_entity_poly.type
_entity_poly.pdbx_seq_one_letter_code
_entity_poly.pdbx_strand_id
1 'polypeptide(L)'
;MPLLIPLSYRGYTESVIQLLLAIWILEGRLQSLHSELECTKQREGKLSEDNRLLGEKVSTLEKECAGLGLKLKAAENRLEQELRAHEETERRSLVSKEEANLEVVKALQAKLNEEKLSRQRADSQSQEKERQMSMLNVDYRQIQQRLQKLEGEHRQENEKVKTLQCQVEQEQQKKCSLQSELSVQVSEVAHLRARETQLTREVTQLREGKRSTEEELHKVKTARSVDNLQMKELQDQLEAEQYFSTLYKTQAQELKEDLEERQHCVQELEEERGSLKHQLQIALARADSEALARSIAEETVADLEKEKTMKELEHKDLQAKHRTELANKEIAFNTMKEREVDFKKSVEQLIKDKDELNHQMKIMQEDLNKANTNMEDVEKLHKQLKQEQLLKMQAVNKLAEIMNRKDMSNTGRGKNKVSSAELRKREKECRKLQQELTQEREKYGQMAAKWQKDLQELQSQAQEDNMIRLRLQMELDSKDSEIEQLQIKMASLSSETASLSSGGAENDDDILGQESRLEGWLSIPNKQNIRRHGWKKQYVVVSSKKIIFYNSESDKQNLDPVLILDLNKVFHVRSVTQGDVIRADAKDIPRIFQLLYAGEGEVRRPDEGGLPQLELTASRDDKPGTYMLKGHEFVQISYHMPTNCEVCPKPLWHMFKPPPALECRRCRIKVHREHLERKEEAIAPCKLHYDPNSAKELLLLATNMDDQKQWIQRLGKKIQKCGYKANSCVDGAKVSPSPSLYCEINQFLGLTWFLVTHFSQLPQYSENCVSLSKASIYQPLHFYGGSTHKVKPGSLVSDGLYRRRTG
;
A
#
# COMPACT_ATOMS: atom_id res chain seq x y z
N MET A 1 33.26 -21.96 40.02
CA MET A 1 33.20 -23.18 39.21
C MET A 1 31.80 -23.78 39.25
N PRO A 2 30.87 -23.36 38.37
CA PRO A 2 29.65 -24.12 38.10
C PRO A 2 29.92 -25.11 36.96
N LEU A 3 29.71 -26.42 37.19
CA LEU A 3 29.72 -27.41 36.12
C LEU A 3 28.35 -27.44 35.43
N LEU A 4 28.35 -27.31 34.10
CA LEU A 4 27.15 -27.36 33.28
C LEU A 4 26.66 -28.80 33.14
N ILE A 5 25.45 -29.08 33.63
CA ILE A 5 24.72 -30.33 33.38
C ILE A 5 23.61 -30.01 32.34
N PRO A 6 23.47 -30.78 31.26
CA PRO A 6 22.58 -30.44 30.15
C PRO A 6 21.09 -30.47 30.53
N LEU A 7 20.34 -29.52 29.97
CA LEU A 7 18.96 -29.20 30.38
C LEU A 7 17.93 -30.32 30.13
N SER A 8 18.22 -31.30 29.28
CA SER A 8 17.32 -32.44 29.00
C SER A 8 17.10 -33.36 30.22
N TYR A 9 18.03 -33.39 31.18
CA TYR A 9 17.91 -34.23 32.38
C TYR A 9 17.14 -33.57 33.53
N ARG A 10 16.93 -32.24 33.50
CA ARG A 10 16.37 -31.50 34.65
C ARG A 10 14.93 -31.91 34.99
N GLY A 11 14.07 -32.04 33.97
CA GLY A 11 12.68 -32.49 34.15
C GLY A 11 12.58 -33.92 34.68
N TYR A 12 13.49 -34.81 34.27
CA TYR A 12 13.59 -36.15 34.85
C TYR A 12 14.03 -36.11 36.31
N THR A 13 14.99 -35.26 36.68
CA THR A 13 15.39 -35.12 38.10
C THR A 13 14.28 -34.54 38.97
N GLU A 14 13.55 -33.51 38.53
CA GLU A 14 12.43 -32.96 39.32
C GLU A 14 11.27 -33.96 39.46
N SER A 15 10.92 -34.67 38.38
CA SER A 15 9.89 -35.71 38.41
C SER A 15 10.28 -36.87 39.34
N VAL A 16 11.53 -37.34 39.29
CA VAL A 16 12.04 -38.38 40.21
C VAL A 16 12.08 -37.88 41.66
N ILE A 17 12.47 -36.62 41.92
CA ILE A 17 12.45 -36.04 43.28
C ILE A 17 11.02 -35.95 43.82
N GLN A 18 10.04 -35.55 43.00
CA GLN A 18 8.63 -35.57 43.40
C GLN A 18 8.13 -37.00 43.66
N LEU A 19 8.53 -37.98 42.86
CA LEU A 19 8.17 -39.38 43.05
C LEU A 19 8.77 -39.96 44.35
N LEU A 20 10.03 -39.63 44.65
CA LEU A 20 10.68 -40.01 45.91
C LEU A 20 10.06 -39.33 47.14
N LEU A 21 9.66 -38.06 47.03
CA LEU A 21 8.89 -37.36 48.07
C LEU A 21 7.51 -38.00 48.29
N ALA A 22 6.81 -38.35 47.21
CA ALA A 22 5.53 -39.05 47.30
C ALA A 22 5.67 -40.44 47.93
N ILE A 23 6.70 -41.20 47.57
CA ILE A 23 7.04 -42.49 48.18
C ILE A 23 7.31 -42.31 49.68
N TRP A 24 8.19 -41.38 50.07
CA TRP A 24 8.52 -41.14 51.48
C TRP A 24 7.31 -40.72 52.33
N ILE A 25 6.40 -39.88 51.78
CA ILE A 25 5.14 -39.51 52.43
C ILE A 25 4.20 -40.72 52.57
N LEU A 26 4.15 -41.61 51.58
CA LEU A 26 3.34 -42.84 51.63
C LEU A 26 3.93 -43.88 52.60
N GLU A 27 5.25 -44.01 52.68
CA GLU A 27 5.96 -44.87 53.62
C GLU A 27 5.76 -44.40 55.06
N GLY A 28 5.92 -43.10 55.35
CA GLY A 28 5.63 -42.54 56.67
C GLY A 28 4.16 -42.70 57.07
N ARG A 29 3.23 -42.55 56.12
CA ARG A 29 1.80 -42.80 56.34
C ARG A 29 1.49 -44.28 56.59
N LEU A 30 2.18 -45.20 55.91
CA LEU A 30 2.11 -46.64 56.18
C LEU A 30 2.64 -46.98 57.57
N GLN A 31 3.75 -46.36 58.01
CA GLN A 31 4.27 -46.55 59.36
C GLN A 31 3.33 -46.02 60.45
N SER A 32 2.65 -44.89 60.23
CA SER A 32 1.59 -44.39 61.13
C SER A 32 0.45 -45.41 61.23
N LEU A 33 -0.11 -45.82 60.10
CA LEU A 33 -1.22 -46.79 60.05
C LEU A 33 -0.85 -48.15 60.66
N HIS A 34 0.39 -48.61 60.49
CA HIS A 34 0.89 -49.83 61.12
C HIS A 34 1.03 -49.69 62.65
N SER A 35 1.46 -48.53 63.13
CA SER A 35 1.53 -48.21 64.57
C SER A 35 0.15 -48.07 65.21
N GLU A 36 -0.81 -47.47 64.48
CA GLU A 36 -2.22 -47.39 64.87
C GLU A 36 -2.88 -48.77 64.91
N LEU A 37 -2.57 -49.64 63.94
CA LEU A 37 -3.02 -51.03 63.90
C LEU A 37 -2.49 -51.85 65.09
N GLU A 38 -1.20 -51.76 65.41
CA GLU A 38 -0.64 -52.48 66.55
C GLU A 38 -1.14 -51.92 67.88
N CYS A 39 -1.37 -50.60 67.99
CA CYS A 39 -1.98 -49.99 69.17
C CYS A 39 -3.46 -50.40 69.36
N THR A 40 -4.24 -50.52 68.29
CA THR A 40 -5.64 -51.00 68.38
C THR A 40 -5.70 -52.49 68.73
N LYS A 41 -4.84 -53.32 68.11
CA LYS A 41 -4.65 -54.74 68.45
C LYS A 41 -4.24 -54.96 69.91
N GLN A 42 -3.39 -54.11 70.48
CA GLN A 42 -3.07 -54.15 71.92
C GLN A 42 -4.28 -53.81 72.82
N ARG A 43 -5.12 -52.85 72.42
CA ARG A 43 -6.37 -52.52 73.15
C ARG A 43 -7.38 -53.66 73.07
N GLU A 44 -7.54 -54.28 71.90
CA GLU A 44 -8.41 -55.44 71.69
C GLU A 44 -7.96 -56.64 72.53
N GLY A 45 -6.66 -56.96 72.52
CA GLY A 45 -6.09 -58.01 73.37
C GLY A 45 -6.34 -57.74 74.86
N LYS A 46 -6.21 -56.49 75.31
CA LYS A 46 -6.55 -56.12 76.69
C LYS A 46 -8.04 -56.29 77.01
N LEU A 47 -8.94 -55.81 76.14
CA LEU A 47 -10.38 -55.96 76.32
C LEU A 47 -10.83 -57.43 76.32
N SER A 48 -10.14 -58.29 75.58
CA SER A 48 -10.36 -59.75 75.59
C SER A 48 -9.98 -60.36 76.95
N GLU A 49 -8.83 -59.96 77.52
CA GLU A 49 -8.38 -60.42 78.83
C GLU A 49 -9.25 -59.85 79.98
N ASP A 50 -9.63 -58.58 79.93
CA ASP A 50 -10.56 -57.96 80.88
C ASP A 50 -11.93 -58.68 80.85
N ASN A 51 -12.45 -59.05 79.66
CA ASN A 51 -13.64 -59.90 79.53
C ASN A 51 -13.45 -61.31 80.09
N ARG A 52 -12.28 -61.93 79.89
CA ARG A 52 -11.96 -63.26 80.43
C ARG A 52 -12.00 -63.26 81.96
N LEU A 53 -11.37 -62.27 82.58
CA LEU A 53 -11.35 -62.06 84.03
C LEU A 53 -12.75 -61.73 84.60
N LEU A 54 -13.57 -60.97 83.87
CA LEU A 54 -14.97 -60.74 84.25
C LEU A 54 -15.81 -62.03 84.18
N GLY A 55 -15.63 -62.86 83.16
CA GLY A 55 -16.28 -64.18 83.05
C GLY A 55 -15.90 -65.13 84.18
N GLU A 56 -14.61 -65.20 84.54
CA GLU A 56 -14.16 -65.95 85.72
C GLU A 56 -14.81 -65.43 87.00
N LYS A 57 -14.92 -64.11 87.15
CA LYS A 57 -15.49 -63.47 88.34
C LYS A 57 -17.01 -63.70 88.47
N VAL A 58 -17.75 -63.68 87.35
CA VAL A 58 -19.16 -64.12 87.32
C VAL A 58 -19.26 -65.57 87.77
N SER A 59 -18.44 -66.47 87.22
CA SER A 59 -18.47 -67.89 87.61
C SER A 59 -18.09 -68.14 89.08
N THR A 60 -17.28 -67.29 89.72
CA THR A 60 -17.08 -67.35 91.18
C THR A 60 -18.31 -66.89 91.96
N LEU A 61 -18.96 -65.80 91.55
CA LEU A 61 -20.15 -65.26 92.21
C LEU A 61 -21.35 -66.22 92.08
N GLU A 62 -21.51 -66.90 90.94
CA GLU A 62 -22.52 -67.96 90.76
C GLU A 62 -22.33 -69.12 91.75
N LYS A 63 -21.08 -69.55 91.95
CA LYS A 63 -20.71 -70.60 92.93
C LYS A 63 -20.95 -70.15 94.37
N GLU A 64 -20.67 -68.89 94.69
CA GLU A 64 -20.95 -68.31 96.01
C GLU A 64 -22.47 -68.20 96.26
N CYS A 65 -23.26 -67.75 95.29
CA CYS A 65 -24.72 -67.72 95.36
C CYS A 65 -25.32 -69.13 95.55
N ALA A 66 -24.83 -70.13 94.80
CA ALA A 66 -25.24 -71.53 94.99
C ALA A 66 -24.86 -72.06 96.39
N GLY A 67 -23.66 -71.73 96.87
CA GLY A 67 -23.21 -72.06 98.23
C GLY A 67 -24.01 -71.39 99.33
N LEU A 68 -24.49 -70.15 99.12
CA LEU A 68 -25.41 -69.46 100.03
C LEU A 68 -26.81 -70.09 100.01
N GLY A 69 -27.34 -70.49 98.85
CA GLY A 69 -28.60 -71.22 98.74
C GLY A 69 -28.57 -72.56 99.50
N LEU A 70 -27.45 -73.30 99.42
CA LEU A 70 -27.26 -74.53 100.21
C LEU A 70 -27.18 -74.24 101.72
N LYS A 71 -26.52 -73.14 102.14
CA LYS A 71 -26.47 -72.73 103.55
C LYS A 71 -27.85 -72.33 104.10
N LEU A 72 -28.64 -71.61 103.31
CA LEU A 72 -30.02 -71.23 103.66
C LEU A 72 -30.87 -72.49 103.87
N LYS A 73 -30.85 -73.43 102.92
CA LYS A 73 -31.61 -74.68 103.01
C LYS A 73 -31.15 -75.58 104.18
N ALA A 74 -29.86 -75.52 104.53
CA ALA A 74 -29.30 -76.17 105.71
C ALA A 74 -29.56 -75.43 107.04
N ALA A 75 -30.18 -74.24 107.01
CA ALA A 75 -30.70 -73.53 108.18
C ALA A 75 -32.22 -73.75 108.31
N GLU A 76 -32.97 -73.69 107.20
CA GLU A 76 -34.39 -74.05 107.12
C GLU A 76 -34.65 -75.45 107.68
N ASN A 77 -33.90 -76.47 107.21
CA ASN A 77 -34.02 -77.84 107.72
C ASN A 77 -33.70 -77.97 109.23
N ARG A 78 -32.89 -77.07 109.81
CA ARG A 78 -32.58 -77.07 111.25
C ARG A 78 -33.71 -76.44 112.07
N LEU A 79 -34.28 -75.34 111.59
CA LEU A 79 -35.47 -74.73 112.20
C LEU A 79 -36.64 -75.73 112.21
N GLU A 80 -36.80 -76.52 111.14
CA GLU A 80 -37.81 -77.57 111.02
C GLU A 80 -37.54 -78.83 111.88
N GLN A 81 -36.31 -79.02 112.36
CA GLN A 81 -35.97 -80.02 113.38
C GLN A 81 -36.22 -79.48 114.80
N GLU A 82 -35.83 -78.25 115.10
CA GLU A 82 -36.08 -77.59 116.39
C GLU A 82 -37.60 -77.50 116.68
N LEU A 83 -38.41 -77.12 115.69
CA LEU A 83 -39.87 -77.07 115.82
C LEU A 83 -40.47 -78.45 116.12
N ARG A 84 -40.01 -79.51 115.44
CA ARG A 84 -40.48 -80.88 115.71
C ARG A 84 -40.03 -81.40 117.08
N ALA A 85 -38.82 -81.06 117.53
CA ALA A 85 -38.36 -81.38 118.89
C ALA A 85 -39.19 -80.65 119.96
N HIS A 86 -39.65 -79.43 119.70
CA HIS A 86 -40.54 -78.68 120.59
C HIS A 86 -41.96 -79.28 120.65
N GLU A 87 -42.53 -79.67 119.51
CA GLU A 87 -43.83 -80.37 119.46
C GLU A 87 -43.82 -81.77 120.11
N GLU A 88 -42.66 -82.43 120.16
CA GLU A 88 -42.49 -83.73 120.80
C GLU A 88 -42.22 -83.62 122.31
N THR A 89 -41.59 -82.53 122.77
CA THR A 89 -41.35 -82.28 124.21
C THR A 89 -42.56 -81.73 124.96
N GLU A 90 -43.43 -80.93 124.35
CA GLU A 90 -44.66 -80.44 125.01
C GLU A 90 -45.71 -81.55 125.28
N ARG A 91 -45.56 -82.74 124.67
CA ARG A 91 -46.53 -83.85 124.81
C ARG A 91 -46.34 -84.75 126.05
N ARG A 92 -45.40 -84.47 126.96
CA ARG A 92 -45.11 -85.34 128.13
C ARG A 92 -44.76 -84.63 129.45
N SER A 93 -45.71 -83.93 130.08
CA SER A 93 -45.71 -83.74 131.55
C SER A 93 -47.04 -83.19 132.10
N LEU A 94 -47.88 -84.03 132.74
CA LEU A 94 -49.00 -83.62 133.60
C LEU A 94 -49.54 -84.83 134.43
N VAL A 95 -50.08 -84.56 135.63
CA VAL A 95 -50.83 -85.50 136.53
C VAL A 95 -50.01 -86.62 137.20
N SER A 96 -50.16 -86.99 138.49
CA SER A 96 -50.74 -86.33 139.69
C SER A 96 -50.34 -87.04 141.01
N LYS A 97 -50.69 -86.37 142.12
CA LYS A 97 -50.68 -86.67 143.59
C LYS A 97 -51.36 -88.01 143.98
N GLU A 98 -51.50 -88.45 145.24
CA GLU A 98 -51.47 -87.78 146.57
C GLU A 98 -51.37 -88.79 147.75
N GLU A 99 -51.08 -88.30 148.98
CA GLU A 99 -51.48 -88.78 150.34
C GLU A 99 -50.38 -88.46 151.40
N ALA A 100 -50.65 -88.11 152.67
CA ALA A 100 -51.86 -87.57 153.30
C ALA A 100 -51.55 -86.79 154.61
N ASN A 101 -52.13 -85.59 154.75
CA ASN A 101 -52.58 -84.92 156.00
C ASN A 101 -51.86 -85.12 157.36
N LEU A 102 -50.54 -84.91 157.40
CA LEU A 102 -49.94 -84.10 158.48
C LEU A 102 -48.94 -83.08 157.94
N GLU A 103 -48.34 -83.39 156.79
CA GLU A 103 -47.51 -82.48 156.00
C GLU A 103 -48.19 -81.14 155.68
N VAL A 104 -49.53 -81.05 155.64
CA VAL A 104 -50.27 -79.89 155.09
C VAL A 104 -49.82 -78.53 155.62
N VAL A 105 -49.48 -78.36 156.91
CA VAL A 105 -49.01 -77.05 157.42
C VAL A 105 -47.59 -76.74 156.92
N LYS A 106 -46.69 -77.74 156.92
CA LYS A 106 -45.35 -77.61 156.30
C LYS A 106 -45.44 -77.45 154.79
N ALA A 107 -46.40 -78.09 154.13
CA ALA A 107 -46.61 -78.07 152.69
C ALA A 107 -47.30 -76.78 152.23
N LEU A 108 -48.13 -76.15 153.06
CA LEU A 108 -48.63 -74.78 152.84
C LEU A 108 -47.51 -73.76 153.05
N GLN A 109 -46.65 -73.94 154.06
CA GLN A 109 -45.45 -73.11 154.22
C GLN A 109 -44.44 -73.31 153.08
N ALA A 110 -44.26 -74.54 152.61
CA ALA A 110 -43.42 -74.88 151.46
C ALA A 110 -44.01 -74.31 150.17
N LYS A 111 -45.30 -74.51 149.89
CA LYS A 111 -45.99 -73.89 148.74
C LYS A 111 -46.00 -72.37 148.79
N LEU A 112 -46.09 -71.76 149.97
CA LEU A 112 -45.97 -70.31 150.13
C LEU A 112 -44.55 -69.83 149.84
N ASN A 113 -43.52 -70.60 150.22
CA ASN A 113 -42.13 -70.30 149.90
C ASN A 113 -41.80 -70.60 148.42
N GLU A 114 -42.38 -71.64 147.86
CA GLU A 114 -42.29 -72.04 146.46
C GLU A 114 -43.01 -71.04 145.55
N GLU A 115 -44.19 -70.55 145.92
CA GLU A 115 -44.89 -69.46 145.22
C GLU A 115 -44.14 -68.12 145.37
N LYS A 116 -43.54 -67.84 146.53
CA LYS A 116 -42.61 -66.68 146.66
C LYS A 116 -41.42 -66.83 145.72
N LEU A 117 -40.81 -68.01 145.63
CA LEU A 117 -39.70 -68.30 144.71
C LEU A 117 -40.14 -68.34 143.24
N SER A 118 -41.37 -68.74 142.93
CA SER A 118 -41.94 -68.75 141.58
C SER A 118 -42.31 -67.35 141.14
N ARG A 119 -42.90 -66.53 142.02
CA ARG A 119 -43.11 -65.10 141.80
C ARG A 119 -41.79 -64.36 141.64
N GLN A 120 -40.81 -64.58 142.52
CA GLN A 120 -39.47 -63.99 142.39
C GLN A 120 -38.79 -64.42 141.08
N ARG A 121 -38.97 -65.66 140.61
CA ARG A 121 -38.51 -66.12 139.29
C ARG A 121 -39.26 -65.43 138.15
N ALA A 122 -40.58 -65.30 138.22
CA ALA A 122 -41.41 -64.63 137.22
C ALA A 122 -41.12 -63.13 137.14
N ASP A 123 -40.94 -62.45 138.27
CA ASP A 123 -40.54 -61.04 138.35
C ASP A 123 -39.14 -60.86 137.76
N SER A 124 -38.20 -61.78 138.05
CA SER A 124 -36.86 -61.77 137.46
C SER A 124 -36.89 -62.00 135.94
N GLN A 125 -37.73 -62.92 135.46
CA GLN A 125 -37.95 -63.18 134.03
C GLN A 125 -38.65 -62.00 133.34
N SER A 126 -39.58 -61.34 134.01
CA SER A 126 -40.26 -60.14 133.51
C SER A 126 -39.28 -58.98 133.35
N GLN A 127 -38.47 -58.69 134.37
CA GLN A 127 -37.40 -57.69 134.28
C GLN A 127 -36.35 -58.04 133.22
N GLU A 128 -36.04 -59.32 133.03
CA GLU A 128 -35.13 -59.76 131.97
C GLU A 128 -35.74 -59.60 130.57
N LYS A 129 -37.04 -59.86 130.40
CA LYS A 129 -37.76 -59.58 129.16
C LYS A 129 -37.93 -58.09 128.91
N GLU A 130 -38.06 -57.27 129.94
CA GLU A 130 -38.05 -55.81 129.85
C GLU A 130 -36.66 -55.27 129.45
N ARG A 131 -35.57 -55.84 130.00
CA ARG A 131 -34.20 -55.56 129.54
C ARG A 131 -33.99 -55.94 128.08
N GLN A 132 -34.43 -57.14 127.67
CA GLN A 132 -34.35 -57.60 126.27
C GLN A 132 -35.18 -56.70 125.33
N MET A 133 -36.39 -56.29 125.74
CA MET A 133 -37.23 -55.36 124.98
C MET A 133 -36.60 -53.96 124.87
N SER A 134 -35.98 -53.47 125.95
CA SER A 134 -35.26 -52.19 125.97
C SER A 134 -34.04 -52.21 125.03
N MET A 135 -33.25 -53.30 125.06
CA MET A 135 -32.13 -53.54 124.15
C MET A 135 -32.60 -53.57 122.68
N LEU A 136 -33.63 -54.37 122.38
CA LEU A 136 -34.23 -54.44 121.03
C LEU A 136 -34.81 -53.10 120.55
N ASN A 137 -35.33 -52.25 121.45
CA ASN A 137 -35.81 -50.91 121.13
C ASN A 137 -34.64 -49.94 120.81
N VAL A 138 -33.50 -50.06 121.50
CA VAL A 138 -32.27 -49.34 121.16
C VAL A 138 -31.71 -49.81 119.82
N ASP A 139 -31.63 -51.12 119.59
CA ASP A 139 -31.17 -51.70 118.33
C ASP A 139 -32.08 -51.31 117.16
N TYR A 140 -33.40 -51.39 117.33
CA TYR A 140 -34.39 -50.95 116.35
C TYR A 140 -34.22 -49.47 115.99
N ARG A 141 -34.06 -48.58 116.98
CA ARG A 141 -33.79 -47.15 116.74
C ARG A 141 -32.46 -46.94 116.01
N GLN A 142 -31.43 -47.69 116.36
CA GLN A 142 -30.13 -47.60 115.70
C GLN A 142 -30.19 -48.09 114.24
N ILE A 143 -30.94 -49.18 113.97
CA ILE A 143 -31.21 -49.68 112.61
C ILE A 143 -32.04 -48.66 111.81
N GLN A 144 -33.07 -48.06 112.42
CA GLN A 144 -33.90 -47.04 111.78
C GLN A 144 -33.08 -45.77 111.43
N GLN A 145 -32.16 -45.34 112.31
CA GLN A 145 -31.20 -44.26 112.03
C GLN A 145 -30.23 -44.62 110.90
N ARG A 146 -29.71 -45.87 110.87
CA ARG A 146 -28.85 -46.35 109.78
C ARG A 146 -29.61 -46.39 108.44
N LEU A 147 -30.87 -46.83 108.44
CA LEU A 147 -31.74 -46.82 107.26
C LEU A 147 -31.96 -45.39 106.74
N GLN A 148 -32.36 -44.46 107.62
CA GLN A 148 -32.57 -43.06 107.25
C GLN A 148 -31.30 -42.40 106.67
N LYS A 149 -30.12 -42.76 107.20
CA LYS A 149 -28.81 -42.33 106.66
C LYS A 149 -28.56 -42.92 105.26
N LEU A 150 -28.75 -44.22 105.08
CA LEU A 150 -28.58 -44.90 103.79
C LEU A 150 -29.57 -44.40 102.72
N GLU A 151 -30.81 -44.09 103.09
CA GLU A 151 -31.76 -43.42 102.19
C GLU A 151 -31.30 -42.01 101.82
N GLY A 152 -30.71 -41.26 102.76
CA GLY A 152 -30.13 -39.94 102.51
C GLY A 152 -28.98 -40.02 101.49
N GLU A 153 -28.08 -40.97 101.70
CA GLU A 153 -26.95 -41.27 100.81
C GLU A 153 -27.43 -41.72 99.42
N HIS A 154 -28.44 -42.60 99.35
CA HIS A 154 -29.03 -43.04 98.09
C HIS A 154 -29.74 -41.90 97.32
N ARG A 155 -30.48 -41.02 98.00
CA ARG A 155 -31.04 -39.81 97.37
C ARG A 155 -29.94 -38.91 96.83
N GLN A 156 -28.87 -38.68 97.61
CA GLN A 156 -27.74 -37.86 97.18
C GLN A 156 -27.03 -38.46 95.95
N GLU A 157 -26.85 -39.78 95.91
CA GLU A 157 -26.23 -40.47 94.77
C GLU A 157 -27.12 -40.42 93.53
N ASN A 158 -28.44 -40.58 93.66
CA ASN A 158 -29.37 -40.41 92.54
C ASN A 158 -29.32 -39.00 91.93
N GLU A 159 -29.21 -37.94 92.74
CA GLU A 159 -29.04 -36.58 92.20
C GLU A 159 -27.67 -36.36 91.54
N LYS A 160 -26.59 -37.00 92.03
CA LYS A 160 -25.30 -37.03 91.31
C LYS A 160 -25.43 -37.74 89.96
N VAL A 161 -26.08 -38.91 89.92
CA VAL A 161 -26.28 -39.69 88.68
C VAL A 161 -27.07 -38.87 87.65
N LYS A 162 -28.17 -38.22 88.04
CA LYS A 162 -28.91 -37.29 87.15
C LYS A 162 -28.04 -36.14 86.64
N THR A 163 -27.23 -35.55 87.53
CA THR A 163 -26.33 -34.43 87.17
C THR A 163 -25.26 -34.87 86.17
N LEU A 164 -24.63 -36.02 86.41
CA LEU A 164 -23.64 -36.61 85.51
C LEU A 164 -24.26 -37.03 84.18
N GLN A 165 -25.48 -37.57 84.17
CA GLN A 165 -26.18 -37.94 82.95
C GLN A 165 -26.53 -36.71 82.09
N CYS A 166 -27.02 -35.62 82.71
CA CYS A 166 -27.23 -34.35 82.03
C CYS A 166 -25.92 -33.77 81.44
N GLN A 167 -24.79 -33.92 82.14
CA GLN A 167 -23.47 -33.54 81.61
C GLN A 167 -23.06 -34.42 80.41
N VAL A 168 -23.26 -35.73 80.46
CA VAL A 168 -22.99 -36.66 79.34
C VAL A 168 -23.86 -36.33 78.12
N GLU A 169 -25.13 -36.04 78.33
CA GLU A 169 -26.06 -35.61 77.27
C GLU A 169 -25.62 -34.27 76.66
N GLN A 170 -25.16 -33.31 77.47
CA GLN A 170 -24.62 -32.04 76.99
C GLN A 170 -23.32 -32.20 76.18
N GLU A 171 -22.38 -33.04 76.63
CA GLU A 171 -21.14 -33.31 75.88
C GLU A 171 -21.39 -34.10 74.59
N GLN A 172 -22.34 -35.04 74.60
CA GLN A 172 -22.75 -35.75 73.39
C GLN A 172 -23.42 -34.79 72.38
N GLN A 173 -24.22 -33.83 72.84
CA GLN A 173 -24.79 -32.79 71.97
C GLN A 173 -23.71 -31.85 71.40
N LYS A 174 -22.76 -31.38 72.22
CA LYS A 174 -21.59 -30.60 71.76
C LYS A 174 -20.79 -31.35 70.70
N LYS A 175 -20.52 -32.63 70.92
CA LYS A 175 -19.83 -33.53 69.97
C LYS A 175 -20.59 -33.65 68.65
N CYS A 176 -21.92 -33.76 68.68
CA CYS A 176 -22.72 -33.77 67.45
C CYS A 176 -22.63 -32.45 66.67
N SER A 177 -22.69 -31.29 67.34
CA SER A 177 -22.49 -29.99 66.69
C SER A 177 -21.09 -29.87 66.07
N LEU A 178 -20.03 -30.15 66.83
CA LEU A 178 -18.65 -30.10 66.36
C LEU A 178 -18.38 -31.09 65.21
N GLN A 179 -19.02 -32.26 65.20
CA GLN A 179 -18.93 -33.22 64.10
C GLN A 179 -19.65 -32.71 62.84
N SER A 180 -20.77 -32.00 62.98
CA SER A 180 -21.46 -31.32 61.88
C SER A 180 -20.61 -30.18 61.31
N GLU A 181 -20.07 -29.31 62.15
CA GLU A 181 -19.17 -28.22 61.77
C GLU A 181 -17.92 -28.74 61.05
N LEU A 182 -17.29 -29.79 61.58
CA LEU A 182 -16.14 -30.45 60.95
C LEU A 182 -16.49 -31.00 59.55
N SER A 183 -17.70 -31.55 59.36
CA SER A 183 -18.14 -32.05 58.05
C SER A 183 -18.28 -30.93 57.01
N VAL A 184 -18.77 -29.76 57.43
CA VAL A 184 -18.84 -28.56 56.57
C VAL A 184 -17.44 -28.06 56.23
N GLN A 185 -16.55 -27.95 57.22
CA GLN A 185 -15.16 -27.54 57.01
C GLN A 185 -14.38 -28.49 56.09
N VAL A 186 -14.60 -29.80 56.19
CA VAL A 186 -14.02 -30.80 55.27
C VAL A 186 -14.55 -30.60 53.84
N SER A 187 -15.84 -30.31 53.68
CA SER A 187 -16.43 -30.02 52.36
C SER A 187 -15.89 -28.71 51.77
N GLU A 188 -15.71 -27.68 52.57
CA GLU A 188 -15.17 -26.39 52.13
C GLU A 188 -13.69 -26.49 51.75
N VAL A 189 -12.87 -27.22 52.52
CA VAL A 189 -11.48 -27.53 52.14
C VAL A 189 -11.40 -28.33 50.84
N ALA A 190 -12.34 -29.26 50.59
CA ALA A 190 -12.41 -29.98 49.31
C ALA A 190 -12.76 -29.05 48.13
N HIS A 191 -13.70 -28.13 48.31
CA HIS A 191 -14.06 -27.12 47.31
C HIS A 191 -12.91 -26.13 47.03
N LEU A 192 -12.22 -25.65 48.07
CA LEU A 192 -11.06 -24.78 47.93
C LEU A 192 -9.91 -25.46 47.18
N ARG A 193 -9.62 -26.74 47.47
CA ARG A 193 -8.65 -27.54 46.70
C ARG A 193 -9.07 -27.74 45.24
N ALA A 194 -10.35 -27.97 44.97
CA ALA A 194 -10.83 -28.05 43.59
C ALA A 194 -10.55 -26.75 42.83
N ARG A 195 -10.89 -25.60 43.43
CA ARG A 195 -10.62 -24.25 42.89
C ARG A 195 -9.12 -23.97 42.72
N GLU A 196 -8.29 -24.38 43.68
CA GLU A 196 -6.82 -24.27 43.59
C GLU A 196 -6.27 -25.04 42.38
N THR A 197 -6.70 -26.29 42.16
CA THR A 197 -6.29 -27.04 40.96
C THR A 197 -6.82 -26.43 39.66
N GLN A 198 -8.00 -25.80 39.67
CA GLN A 198 -8.52 -25.09 38.51
C GLN A 198 -7.64 -23.88 38.17
N LEU A 199 -7.42 -22.98 39.13
CA LEU A 199 -6.59 -21.78 38.97
C LEU A 199 -5.15 -22.15 38.55
N THR A 200 -4.63 -23.27 39.06
CA THR A 200 -3.31 -23.79 38.66
C THR A 200 -3.27 -24.16 37.17
N ARG A 201 -4.31 -24.83 36.65
CA ARG A 201 -4.44 -25.17 35.22
C ARG A 201 -4.56 -23.91 34.35
N GLU A 202 -5.40 -22.96 34.77
CA GLU A 202 -5.57 -21.67 34.09
C GLU A 202 -4.24 -20.89 34.02
N VAL A 203 -3.49 -20.83 35.12
CA VAL A 203 -2.15 -20.22 35.16
C VAL A 203 -1.16 -20.94 34.24
N THR A 204 -1.20 -22.27 34.11
CA THR A 204 -0.34 -22.98 33.13
C THR A 204 -0.73 -22.66 31.69
N GLN A 205 -2.02 -22.66 31.35
CA GLN A 205 -2.51 -22.32 30.01
C GLN A 205 -2.18 -20.87 29.62
N LEU A 206 -2.34 -19.91 30.54
CA LEU A 206 -1.96 -18.51 30.32
C LEU A 206 -0.46 -18.33 30.12
N ARG A 207 0.39 -19.12 30.80
CA ARG A 207 1.85 -19.15 30.57
C ARG A 207 2.24 -19.79 29.23
N GLU A 208 1.45 -20.72 28.72
CA GLU A 208 1.65 -21.34 27.40
C GLU A 208 1.21 -20.41 26.28
N GLY A 209 0.02 -19.82 26.39
CA GLY A 209 -0.45 -18.77 25.47
C GLY A 209 0.51 -17.58 25.42
N LYS A 210 1.01 -17.13 26.58
CA LYS A 210 2.05 -16.08 26.65
C LYS A 210 3.32 -16.47 25.87
N ARG A 211 3.88 -17.67 26.10
CA ARG A 211 5.10 -18.10 25.39
C ARG A 211 4.89 -18.14 23.87
N SER A 212 3.75 -18.67 23.42
CA SER A 212 3.38 -18.68 22.01
C SER A 212 3.30 -17.26 21.41
N THR A 213 2.68 -16.29 22.11
CA THR A 213 2.63 -14.90 21.61
C THR A 213 3.98 -14.19 21.65
N GLU A 214 4.86 -14.53 22.61
CA GLU A 214 6.25 -14.03 22.64
C GLU A 214 7.09 -14.61 21.48
N GLU A 215 6.88 -15.88 21.11
CA GLU A 215 7.52 -16.52 19.96
C GLU A 215 7.04 -15.95 18.61
N GLU A 216 5.74 -15.76 18.41
CA GLU A 216 5.22 -15.10 17.20
C GLU A 216 5.67 -13.64 17.11
N LEU A 217 5.68 -12.90 18.22
CA LEU A 217 6.23 -11.54 18.27
C LEU A 217 7.73 -11.51 17.91
N HIS A 218 8.49 -12.54 18.25
CA HIS A 218 9.89 -12.65 17.84
C HIS A 218 10.00 -12.92 16.32
N LYS A 219 9.22 -13.86 15.78
CA LYS A 219 9.19 -14.17 14.33
C LYS A 219 8.82 -12.94 13.49
N VAL A 220 7.79 -12.19 13.89
CA VAL A 220 7.37 -10.94 13.22
C VAL A 220 8.45 -9.86 13.31
N LYS A 221 9.16 -9.74 14.45
CA LYS A 221 10.30 -8.82 14.57
C LYS A 221 11.47 -9.21 13.67
N THR A 222 11.79 -10.49 13.54
CA THR A 222 12.86 -10.95 12.64
C THR A 222 12.48 -10.80 11.16
N ALA A 223 11.23 -11.12 10.78
CA ALA A 223 10.72 -10.91 9.43
C ALA A 223 10.83 -9.43 9.03
N ARG A 224 10.27 -8.53 9.85
CA ARG A 224 10.38 -7.07 9.64
C ARG A 224 11.82 -6.59 9.53
N SER A 225 12.77 -7.22 10.23
CA SER A 225 14.19 -6.86 10.12
C SER A 225 14.83 -7.30 8.80
N VAL A 226 14.32 -8.36 8.16
CA VAL A 226 14.69 -8.77 6.80
C VAL A 226 14.01 -7.86 5.77
N ASP A 227 12.72 -7.57 5.93
CA ASP A 227 11.97 -6.67 5.05
C ASP A 227 12.61 -5.27 5.01
N ASN A 228 13.02 -4.73 6.17
CA ASN A 228 13.75 -3.47 6.27
C ASN A 228 15.10 -3.49 5.50
N LEU A 229 15.79 -4.63 5.47
CA LEU A 229 17.06 -4.78 4.75
C LEU A 229 16.81 -4.85 3.24
N GLN A 230 15.83 -5.63 2.79
CA GLN A 230 15.43 -5.73 1.38
C GLN A 230 14.93 -4.39 0.84
N MET A 231 14.12 -3.64 1.62
CA MET A 231 13.68 -2.29 1.27
C MET A 231 14.87 -1.34 1.09
N LYS A 232 15.92 -1.47 1.92
CA LYS A 232 17.15 -0.70 1.74
C LYS A 232 17.92 -1.13 0.49
N GLU A 233 18.10 -2.43 0.26
CA GLU A 233 18.79 -2.95 -0.93
C GLU A 233 18.09 -2.51 -2.24
N LEU A 234 16.75 -2.45 -2.25
CA LEU A 234 15.95 -1.92 -3.36
C LEU A 234 16.06 -0.40 -3.51
N GLN A 235 16.21 0.35 -2.41
CA GLN A 235 16.49 1.78 -2.46
C GLN A 235 17.91 2.06 -3.00
N ASP A 236 18.92 1.39 -2.46
CA ASP A 236 20.33 1.50 -2.91
C ASP A 236 20.44 1.14 -4.42
N GLN A 237 19.65 0.18 -4.92
CA GLN A 237 19.51 -0.13 -6.36
C GLN A 237 18.80 0.97 -7.16
N LEU A 238 17.68 1.51 -6.65
CA LEU A 238 16.94 2.58 -7.32
C LEU A 238 17.77 3.87 -7.45
N GLU A 239 18.57 4.21 -6.44
CA GLU A 239 19.49 5.35 -6.48
C GLU A 239 20.60 5.15 -7.53
N ALA A 240 21.11 3.92 -7.70
CA ALA A 240 22.05 3.58 -8.77
C ALA A 240 21.42 3.68 -10.17
N GLU A 241 20.21 3.17 -10.38
CA GLU A 241 19.47 3.30 -11.64
C GLU A 241 19.12 4.76 -11.97
N GLN A 242 18.80 5.59 -10.97
CA GLN A 242 18.62 7.03 -11.15
C GLN A 242 19.92 7.73 -11.58
N TYR A 243 21.07 7.32 -11.03
CA TYR A 243 22.38 7.81 -11.45
C TYR A 243 22.68 7.45 -12.92
N PHE A 244 22.51 6.18 -13.31
CA PHE A 244 22.68 5.76 -14.70
C PHE A 244 21.69 6.46 -15.65
N SER A 245 20.41 6.57 -15.26
CA SER A 245 19.40 7.31 -16.03
C SER A 245 19.78 8.78 -16.24
N THR A 246 20.42 9.40 -15.26
CA THR A 246 20.93 10.78 -15.36
C THR A 246 22.14 10.85 -16.28
N LEU A 247 23.11 9.94 -16.14
CA LEU A 247 24.29 9.85 -17.00
C LEU A 247 23.91 9.70 -18.48
N TYR A 248 22.98 8.79 -18.80
CA TYR A 248 22.51 8.58 -20.18
C TYR A 248 21.72 9.77 -20.74
N LYS A 249 20.99 10.53 -19.90
CA LYS A 249 20.34 11.78 -20.31
C LYS A 249 21.35 12.86 -20.65
N THR A 250 22.39 13.02 -19.83
CA THR A 250 23.50 13.96 -20.12
C THR A 250 24.20 13.57 -21.42
N GLN A 251 24.59 12.30 -21.59
CA GLN A 251 25.24 11.83 -22.81
C GLN A 251 24.36 12.01 -24.07
N ALA A 252 23.05 11.79 -23.95
CA ALA A 252 22.11 12.01 -25.05
C ALA A 252 21.93 13.50 -25.40
N GLN A 253 22.07 14.40 -24.41
CA GLN A 253 22.05 15.85 -24.61
C GLN A 253 23.38 16.35 -25.22
N GLU A 254 24.53 15.89 -24.71
CA GLU A 254 25.85 16.18 -25.27
C GLU A 254 25.92 15.77 -26.75
N LEU A 255 25.52 14.54 -27.08
CA LEU A 255 25.48 14.05 -28.47
C LEU A 255 24.46 14.81 -29.36
N LYS A 256 23.43 15.42 -28.76
CA LYS A 256 22.46 16.27 -29.48
C LYS A 256 23.06 17.64 -29.79
N GLU A 257 23.76 18.24 -28.82
CA GLU A 257 24.47 19.51 -28.98
C GLU A 257 25.59 19.37 -30.02
N ASP A 258 26.38 18.29 -29.96
CA ASP A 258 27.38 17.90 -30.97
C ASP A 258 26.75 17.80 -32.39
N LEU A 259 25.55 17.23 -32.52
CA LEU A 259 24.83 17.13 -33.80
C LEU A 259 24.29 18.48 -34.29
N GLU A 260 23.80 19.34 -33.40
CA GLU A 260 23.29 20.67 -33.73
C GLU A 260 24.43 21.62 -34.15
N GLU A 261 25.59 21.56 -33.49
CA GLU A 261 26.82 22.27 -33.92
C GLU A 261 27.28 21.81 -35.32
N ARG A 262 27.37 20.49 -35.55
CA ARG A 262 27.78 19.98 -36.88
C ARG A 262 26.77 20.32 -37.97
N GLN A 263 25.48 20.40 -37.64
CA GLN A 263 24.46 20.86 -38.58
C GLN A 263 24.65 22.35 -38.92
N HIS A 264 25.01 23.20 -37.96
CA HIS A 264 25.35 24.61 -38.21
C HIS A 264 26.55 24.74 -39.15
N CYS A 265 27.67 24.05 -38.86
CA CYS A 265 28.85 24.08 -39.72
C CYS A 265 28.59 23.55 -41.13
N VAL A 266 27.68 22.57 -41.30
CA VAL A 266 27.24 22.13 -42.63
C VAL A 266 26.47 23.23 -43.35
N GLN A 267 25.57 23.95 -42.67
CA GLN A 267 24.82 25.05 -43.27
C GLN A 267 25.75 26.19 -43.73
N GLU A 268 26.71 26.60 -42.89
CA GLU A 268 27.72 27.60 -43.24
C GLU A 268 28.50 27.19 -44.50
N LEU A 269 28.99 25.94 -44.57
CA LEU A 269 29.68 25.40 -45.74
C LEU A 269 28.78 25.28 -46.99
N GLU A 270 27.48 25.02 -46.82
CA GLU A 270 26.52 25.01 -47.94
C GLU A 270 26.26 26.41 -48.51
N GLU A 271 26.24 27.44 -47.65
CA GLU A 271 26.14 28.85 -48.02
C GLU A 271 27.42 29.36 -48.68
N GLU A 272 28.60 29.08 -48.11
CA GLU A 272 29.90 29.39 -48.73
C GLU A 272 30.01 28.79 -50.13
N ARG A 273 29.72 27.48 -50.27
CA ARG A 273 29.65 26.77 -51.55
C ARG A 273 28.65 27.41 -52.51
N GLY A 274 27.51 27.89 -52.01
CA GLY A 274 26.53 28.66 -52.79
C GLY A 274 27.11 29.97 -53.32
N SER A 275 27.80 30.73 -52.48
CA SER A 275 28.44 31.99 -52.83
C SER A 275 29.56 31.80 -53.86
N LEU A 276 30.43 30.80 -53.68
CA LEU A 276 31.51 30.46 -54.60
C LEU A 276 30.98 30.00 -55.96
N LYS A 277 29.90 29.21 -55.98
CA LYS A 277 29.21 28.82 -57.22
C LYS A 277 28.66 30.05 -57.97
N HIS A 278 28.11 31.03 -57.26
CA HIS A 278 27.62 32.27 -57.87
C HIS A 278 28.77 33.15 -58.40
N GLN A 279 29.87 33.30 -57.64
CA GLN A 279 31.08 33.98 -58.09
C GLN A 279 31.66 33.33 -59.36
N LEU A 280 31.73 31.99 -59.39
CA LEU A 280 32.17 31.23 -60.57
C LEU A 280 31.24 31.46 -61.78
N GLN A 281 29.92 31.48 -61.57
CA GLN A 281 28.96 31.78 -62.64
C GLN A 281 29.16 33.20 -63.22
N ILE A 282 29.44 34.20 -62.38
CA ILE A 282 29.79 35.56 -62.82
C ILE A 282 31.11 35.56 -63.58
N ALA A 283 32.13 34.83 -63.11
CA ALA A 283 33.43 34.73 -63.77
C ALA A 283 33.34 34.07 -65.15
N LEU A 284 32.55 32.99 -65.27
CA LEU A 284 32.26 32.32 -66.55
C LEU A 284 31.52 33.27 -67.51
N ALA A 285 30.43 33.90 -67.08
CA ALA A 285 29.69 34.84 -67.94
C ALA A 285 30.55 36.02 -68.42
N ARG A 286 31.49 36.50 -67.58
CA ARG A 286 32.50 37.49 -67.99
C ARG A 286 33.46 36.92 -69.04
N ALA A 287 34.03 35.74 -68.80
CA ALA A 287 34.95 35.09 -69.73
C ALA A 287 34.29 34.80 -71.09
N ASP A 288 33.04 34.35 -71.11
CA ASP A 288 32.25 34.14 -72.33
C ASP A 288 32.01 35.47 -73.07
N SER A 289 31.66 36.54 -72.35
CA SER A 289 31.47 37.87 -72.95
C SER A 289 32.77 38.45 -73.52
N GLU A 290 33.91 38.20 -72.86
CA GLU A 290 35.23 38.64 -73.33
C GLU A 290 35.69 37.80 -74.52
N ALA A 291 35.45 36.48 -74.52
CA ALA A 291 35.74 35.61 -75.66
C ALA A 291 34.91 36.00 -76.90
N LEU A 292 33.63 36.35 -76.72
CA LEU A 292 32.79 36.89 -77.78
C LEU A 292 33.32 38.24 -78.29
N ALA A 293 33.69 39.16 -77.38
CA ALA A 293 34.27 40.45 -77.76
C ALA A 293 35.61 40.30 -78.52
N ARG A 294 36.47 39.36 -78.12
CA ARG A 294 37.70 39.02 -78.85
C ARG A 294 37.39 38.42 -80.21
N SER A 295 36.44 37.48 -80.32
CA SER A 295 36.05 36.89 -81.60
C SER A 295 35.50 37.93 -82.59
N ILE A 296 34.72 38.91 -82.12
CA ILE A 296 34.24 40.03 -82.94
C ILE A 296 35.41 40.93 -83.36
N ALA A 297 36.34 41.24 -82.45
CA ALA A 297 37.53 42.02 -82.78
C ALA A 297 38.40 41.30 -83.83
N GLU A 298 38.66 40.00 -83.67
CA GLU A 298 39.40 39.15 -84.61
C GLU A 298 38.73 39.11 -85.99
N GLU A 299 37.40 38.99 -86.06
CA GLU A 299 36.65 39.05 -87.32
C GLU A 299 36.78 40.43 -87.99
N THR A 300 36.62 41.53 -87.25
CA THR A 300 36.80 42.88 -87.82
C THR A 300 38.24 43.17 -88.28
N VAL A 301 39.26 42.64 -87.59
CA VAL A 301 40.65 42.72 -88.03
C VAL A 301 40.85 41.92 -89.32
N ALA A 302 40.32 40.70 -89.41
CA ALA A 302 40.41 39.89 -90.62
C ALA A 302 39.70 40.53 -91.83
N ASP A 303 38.58 41.25 -91.62
CA ASP A 303 37.92 42.01 -92.69
C ASP A 303 38.70 43.28 -93.08
N LEU A 304 39.31 44.00 -92.13
CA LEU A 304 40.22 45.10 -92.44
C LEU A 304 41.49 44.64 -93.17
N GLU A 305 41.98 43.43 -92.90
CA GLU A 305 43.08 42.82 -93.66
C GLU A 305 42.67 42.41 -95.08
N LYS A 306 41.44 41.92 -95.28
CA LYS A 306 40.86 41.70 -96.63
C LYS A 306 40.72 43.02 -97.38
N GLU A 307 40.18 44.07 -96.76
CA GLU A 307 40.06 45.39 -97.40
C GLU A 307 41.45 45.95 -97.74
N LYS A 308 42.40 45.92 -96.81
CA LYS A 308 43.79 46.35 -97.03
C LYS A 308 44.42 45.61 -98.21
N THR A 309 44.32 44.27 -98.27
CA THR A 309 44.91 43.49 -99.37
C THR A 309 44.23 43.77 -100.72
N MET A 310 42.91 43.98 -100.73
CA MET A 310 42.18 44.46 -101.92
C MET A 310 42.67 45.85 -102.37
N LYS A 311 42.83 46.80 -101.45
CA LYS A 311 43.34 48.16 -101.73
C LYS A 311 44.79 48.16 -102.19
N GLU A 312 45.63 47.28 -101.64
CA GLU A 312 46.99 47.06 -102.14
C GLU A 312 47.00 46.49 -103.56
N LEU A 313 46.07 45.59 -103.92
CA LEU A 313 45.93 45.06 -105.27
C LEU A 313 45.42 46.13 -106.24
N GLU A 314 44.36 46.87 -105.90
CA GLU A 314 43.90 48.04 -106.67
C GLU A 314 45.03 49.04 -106.95
N HIS A 315 45.85 49.34 -105.93
CA HIS A 315 46.98 50.25 -106.06
C HIS A 315 48.12 49.66 -106.92
N LYS A 316 48.43 48.36 -106.80
CA LYS A 316 49.41 47.67 -107.67
C LYS A 316 48.93 47.66 -109.13
N ASP A 317 47.66 47.45 -109.37
CA ASP A 317 47.03 47.50 -110.71
C ASP A 317 47.09 48.91 -111.32
N LEU A 318 46.80 49.95 -110.53
CA LEU A 318 46.94 51.34 -110.96
C LEU A 318 48.41 51.70 -111.24
N GLN A 319 49.34 51.29 -110.38
CA GLN A 319 50.77 51.44 -110.66
C GLN A 319 51.21 50.72 -111.94
N ALA A 320 50.71 49.50 -112.19
CA ALA A 320 51.03 48.75 -113.40
C ALA A 320 50.50 49.46 -114.65
N LYS A 321 49.24 49.91 -114.64
CA LYS A 321 48.63 50.71 -115.71
C LYS A 321 49.44 51.99 -115.97
N HIS A 322 49.79 52.75 -114.93
CA HIS A 322 50.62 53.95 -115.07
C HIS A 322 52.03 53.65 -115.63
N ARG A 323 52.67 52.53 -115.24
CA ARG A 323 53.96 52.12 -115.80
C ARG A 323 53.84 51.75 -117.29
N THR A 324 52.81 51.01 -117.69
CA THR A 324 52.54 50.69 -119.09
C THR A 324 52.21 51.93 -119.91
N GLU A 325 51.44 52.87 -119.37
CA GLU A 325 51.20 54.17 -120.00
C GLU A 325 52.47 55.00 -120.17
N LEU A 326 53.35 55.03 -119.16
CA LEU A 326 54.64 55.72 -119.24
C LEU A 326 55.53 55.08 -120.30
N ALA A 327 55.65 53.75 -120.33
CA ALA A 327 56.39 53.03 -121.37
C ALA A 327 55.81 53.29 -122.77
N ASN A 328 54.48 53.31 -122.94
CA ASN A 328 53.84 53.65 -124.21
C ASN A 328 54.11 55.11 -124.62
N LYS A 329 54.09 56.06 -123.67
CA LYS A 329 54.44 57.47 -123.89
C LYS A 329 55.93 57.63 -124.23
N GLU A 330 56.81 56.83 -123.63
CA GLU A 330 58.26 56.82 -123.90
C GLU A 330 58.59 56.19 -125.26
N ILE A 331 57.92 55.10 -125.65
CA ILE A 331 58.00 54.55 -127.02
C ILE A 331 57.52 55.59 -128.03
N ALA A 332 56.35 56.21 -127.80
CA ALA A 332 55.83 57.25 -128.69
C ALA A 332 56.77 58.48 -128.77
N PHE A 333 57.37 58.89 -127.65
CA PHE A 333 58.36 59.96 -127.60
C PHE A 333 59.63 59.59 -128.39
N ASN A 334 60.14 58.37 -128.22
CA ASN A 334 61.30 57.88 -128.97
C ASN A 334 61.01 57.81 -130.47
N THR A 335 59.84 57.30 -130.91
CA THR A 335 59.43 57.35 -132.32
C THR A 335 59.28 58.78 -132.85
N MET A 336 58.81 59.74 -132.03
CA MET A 336 58.78 61.16 -132.42
C MET A 336 60.19 61.78 -132.49
N LYS A 337 61.13 61.33 -131.66
CA LYS A 337 62.53 61.74 -131.65
C LYS A 337 63.35 61.12 -132.79
N GLU A 338 63.04 59.89 -133.18
CA GLU A 338 63.55 59.25 -134.40
C GLU A 338 63.09 60.04 -135.63
N ARG A 339 61.79 60.39 -135.70
CA ARG A 339 61.26 61.30 -136.73
C ARG A 339 61.92 62.67 -136.69
N GLU A 340 62.17 63.24 -135.52
CA GLU A 340 62.91 64.51 -135.37
C GLU A 340 64.34 64.41 -135.95
N VAL A 341 65.03 63.29 -135.70
CA VAL A 341 66.37 63.01 -136.24
C VAL A 341 66.32 62.78 -137.75
N ASP A 342 65.31 62.08 -138.28
CA ASP A 342 65.16 61.87 -139.72
C ASP A 342 64.74 63.15 -140.45
N PHE A 343 63.88 63.99 -139.86
CA PHE A 343 63.61 65.33 -140.37
C PHE A 343 64.86 66.21 -140.32
N LYS A 344 65.72 66.10 -139.29
CA LYS A 344 67.02 66.78 -139.26
C LYS A 344 67.94 66.31 -140.39
N LYS A 345 68.05 65.00 -140.64
CA LYS A 345 68.78 64.47 -141.81
C LYS A 345 68.19 64.98 -143.14
N SER A 346 66.86 65.02 -143.27
CA SER A 346 66.20 65.59 -144.45
C SER A 346 66.46 67.08 -144.61
N VAL A 347 66.51 67.86 -143.52
CA VAL A 347 66.87 69.28 -143.55
C VAL A 347 68.35 69.47 -143.89
N GLU A 348 69.26 68.66 -143.34
CA GLU A 348 70.68 68.66 -143.73
C GLU A 348 70.90 68.26 -145.19
N GLN A 349 70.13 67.30 -145.70
CA GLN A 349 70.15 66.93 -147.11
C GLN A 349 69.58 68.05 -147.98
N LEU A 350 68.43 68.63 -147.62
CA LEU A 350 67.86 69.78 -148.31
C LEU A 350 68.79 71.01 -148.26
N ILE A 351 69.60 71.18 -147.22
CA ILE A 351 70.65 72.22 -147.15
C ILE A 351 71.76 71.93 -148.15
N LYS A 352 72.25 70.68 -148.25
CA LYS A 352 73.23 70.29 -149.29
C LYS A 352 72.66 70.48 -150.69
N ASP A 353 71.43 70.00 -150.94
CA ASP A 353 70.75 70.15 -152.22
C ASP A 353 70.52 71.63 -152.55
N LYS A 354 70.20 72.46 -151.55
CA LYS A 354 70.08 73.92 -151.66
C LYS A 354 71.44 74.61 -151.86
N ASP A 355 72.55 74.09 -151.34
CA ASP A 355 73.89 74.66 -151.55
C ASP A 355 74.48 74.24 -152.91
N GLU A 356 74.19 73.02 -153.37
CA GLU A 356 74.41 72.54 -154.74
C GLU A 356 73.57 73.36 -155.73
N LEU A 357 72.28 73.58 -155.44
CA LEU A 357 71.40 74.47 -156.21
C LEU A 357 71.82 75.95 -156.10
N ASN A 358 72.46 76.39 -155.01
CA ASN A 358 73.06 77.74 -154.96
C ASN A 358 74.34 77.81 -155.79
N HIS A 359 75.11 76.74 -155.92
CA HIS A 359 76.26 76.68 -156.82
C HIS A 359 75.80 76.73 -158.29
N GLN A 360 74.78 75.94 -158.63
CA GLN A 360 74.13 75.97 -159.95
C GLN A 360 73.43 77.30 -160.23
N MET A 361 72.72 77.88 -159.26
CA MET A 361 72.18 79.24 -159.37
C MET A 361 73.29 80.26 -159.56
N LYS A 362 74.43 80.18 -158.86
CA LYS A 362 75.51 81.16 -159.02
C LYS A 362 76.07 81.15 -160.44
N ILE A 363 76.13 79.98 -161.08
CA ILE A 363 76.50 79.83 -162.50
C ILE A 363 75.39 80.40 -163.41
N MET A 364 74.11 80.06 -163.19
CA MET A 364 73.00 80.60 -163.98
C MET A 364 72.72 82.10 -163.74
N GLN A 365 73.14 82.66 -162.60
CA GLN A 365 72.88 84.03 -162.19
C GLN A 365 73.79 85.04 -162.91
N GLU A 366 74.94 84.59 -163.40
CA GLU A 366 75.83 85.35 -164.28
C GLU A 366 75.30 85.38 -165.73
N ASP A 367 74.64 84.30 -166.19
CA ASP A 367 74.09 84.20 -167.57
C ASP A 367 72.66 84.77 -167.72
N LEU A 368 71.80 84.67 -166.71
CA LEU A 368 70.35 84.84 -166.87
C LEU A 368 69.72 85.89 -165.92
N ASN A 369 70.15 87.14 -166.06
CA ASN A 369 69.34 88.30 -165.66
C ASN A 369 69.16 89.33 -166.80
N LYS A 370 69.01 88.81 -168.03
CA LYS A 370 68.40 89.50 -169.17
C LYS A 370 67.02 88.88 -169.47
N ALA A 371 65.96 89.54 -168.99
CA ALA A 371 64.57 89.46 -169.48
C ALA A 371 63.74 88.14 -169.36
N ASN A 372 62.95 88.07 -168.28
CA ASN A 372 61.46 88.07 -168.26
C ASN A 372 60.55 86.86 -168.69
N THR A 373 59.42 86.78 -167.95
CA THR A 373 58.02 86.38 -168.31
C THR A 373 57.48 84.92 -168.31
N ASN A 374 56.27 84.80 -167.70
CA ASN A 374 55.10 83.91 -167.97
C ASN A 374 54.76 82.69 -167.04
N MET A 375 53.52 82.19 -167.19
CA MET A 375 52.76 81.24 -166.33
C MET A 375 51.99 80.20 -167.20
N GLU A 376 51.01 79.35 -166.80
CA GLU A 376 50.17 79.11 -165.61
C GLU A 376 49.58 77.65 -165.64
N ASP A 377 48.51 77.34 -164.86
CA ASP A 377 47.45 76.32 -165.15
C ASP A 377 47.75 74.78 -165.11
N VAL A 378 46.81 73.84 -164.85
CA VAL A 378 45.44 73.90 -164.26
C VAL A 378 44.97 72.57 -163.60
N GLU A 379 43.92 72.70 -162.78
CA GLU A 379 42.99 71.75 -162.12
C GLU A 379 42.58 70.43 -162.85
N LYS A 380 42.24 69.37 -162.08
CA LYS A 380 41.25 68.34 -162.50
C LYS A 380 40.55 67.57 -161.37
N LEU A 381 39.39 66.99 -161.69
CA LEU A 381 38.33 66.57 -160.76
C LEU A 381 38.09 65.05 -160.66
N HIS A 382 37.47 64.66 -159.53
CA HIS A 382 36.39 63.66 -159.38
C HIS A 382 36.65 62.14 -159.29
N LYS A 383 35.88 61.53 -158.37
CA LYS A 383 35.35 60.15 -158.33
C LYS A 383 36.31 58.96 -158.22
N GLN A 384 36.32 58.35 -157.03
CA GLN A 384 35.96 56.92 -156.91
C GLN A 384 35.10 56.66 -155.67
N LEU A 385 33.78 56.62 -155.90
CA LEU A 385 32.77 56.08 -154.98
C LEU A 385 32.55 54.61 -155.35
N LYS A 386 32.72 53.68 -154.41
CA LYS A 386 32.09 52.34 -154.49
C LYS A 386 32.14 51.58 -153.17
N GLN A 387 30.94 51.19 -152.70
CA GLN A 387 30.64 50.00 -151.87
C GLN A 387 31.28 49.96 -150.46
N GLU A 388 30.53 49.88 -149.35
CA GLU A 388 29.11 49.51 -149.17
C GLU A 388 28.73 48.13 -149.78
N GLN A 389 29.29 47.11 -149.13
CA GLN A 389 28.83 45.72 -149.02
C GLN A 389 29.06 45.36 -147.53
N LEU A 390 28.10 45.19 -146.63
CA LEU A 390 26.70 44.72 -146.68
C LEU A 390 26.61 43.19 -146.82
N LEU A 391 25.80 42.55 -145.93
CA LEU A 391 25.69 41.10 -145.62
C LEU A 391 26.76 40.59 -144.63
N LYS A 392 26.53 39.69 -143.65
CA LYS A 392 25.33 39.03 -143.03
C LYS A 392 25.78 38.56 -141.62
N MET A 393 25.02 38.65 -140.52
CA MET A 393 23.73 38.01 -140.14
C MET A 393 23.82 36.52 -139.73
N GLN A 394 23.61 36.26 -138.42
CA GLN A 394 23.11 35.02 -137.76
C GLN A 394 23.84 33.65 -137.93
N ALA A 395 24.54 33.21 -136.87
CA ALA A 395 24.81 31.81 -136.48
C ALA A 395 25.62 31.80 -135.15
N VAL A 396 25.31 31.06 -134.07
CA VAL A 396 24.18 30.18 -133.69
C VAL A 396 23.90 30.35 -132.18
N ASN A 397 22.62 30.41 -131.77
CA ASN A 397 22.21 30.21 -130.36
C ASN A 397 22.02 28.70 -130.08
N LYS A 398 22.71 28.13 -129.08
CA LYS A 398 22.47 26.75 -128.60
C LYS A 398 23.05 26.54 -127.20
N LEU A 399 22.42 25.69 -126.38
CA LEU A 399 22.75 25.40 -124.97
C LEU A 399 22.55 26.63 -124.07
N ALA A 400 21.35 26.99 -123.61
CA ALA A 400 20.14 26.21 -123.27
C ALA A 400 20.28 25.31 -122.01
N GLU A 401 20.07 25.94 -120.85
CA GLU A 401 19.12 25.50 -119.80
C GLU A 401 18.92 23.97 -119.59
N ILE A 402 19.91 23.26 -119.03
CA ILE A 402 19.75 21.87 -118.58
C ILE A 402 20.47 21.59 -117.25
N MET A 403 19.82 20.78 -116.42
CA MET A 403 20.31 20.02 -115.24
C MET A 403 20.79 20.78 -113.98
N ASN A 404 19.84 20.87 -113.05
CA ASN A 404 20.07 20.62 -111.62
C ASN A 404 20.23 19.09 -111.35
N ARG A 405 20.65 18.66 -110.14
CA ARG A 405 21.05 17.28 -109.69
C ARG A 405 22.54 16.93 -109.97
N LYS A 406 23.25 16.09 -109.18
CA LYS A 406 22.88 15.15 -108.08
C LYS A 406 24.10 14.73 -107.20
N ASP A 407 23.86 14.24 -105.97
CA ASP A 407 24.70 13.29 -105.17
C ASP A 407 26.14 13.74 -104.75
N MET A 408 26.92 13.16 -103.81
CA MET A 408 26.84 12.25 -102.61
C MET A 408 28.27 12.21 -101.96
N SER A 409 28.62 11.80 -100.72
CA SER A 409 27.94 11.46 -99.43
C SER A 409 29.00 11.32 -98.30
N ASN A 410 28.58 11.14 -97.03
CA ASN A 410 29.39 10.78 -95.83
C ASN A 410 30.43 11.83 -95.32
N THR A 411 30.88 11.85 -94.05
CA THR A 411 30.86 10.85 -92.95
C THR A 411 30.48 11.45 -91.57
N GLY A 412 30.11 10.61 -90.59
CA GLY A 412 30.62 10.79 -89.19
C GLY A 412 29.65 10.93 -88.00
N ARG A 413 29.23 9.78 -87.41
CA ARG A 413 28.84 9.56 -85.98
C ARG A 413 27.65 10.39 -85.40
N GLY A 414 26.82 9.87 -84.48
CA GLY A 414 26.72 8.55 -83.86
C GLY A 414 25.33 8.32 -83.24
N LYS A 415 25.02 7.09 -82.79
CA LYS A 415 23.70 6.70 -82.26
C LYS A 415 23.78 6.28 -80.80
N ASN A 416 22.89 6.80 -79.95
CA ASN A 416 22.52 6.15 -78.69
C ASN A 416 21.23 5.35 -78.88
N LYS A 417 21.23 4.09 -78.43
CA LYS A 417 20.07 3.17 -78.49
C LYS A 417 20.01 2.40 -77.17
N VAL A 418 18.98 2.67 -76.37
CA VAL A 418 18.79 2.05 -75.04
C VAL A 418 18.51 0.54 -75.17
N SER A 419 19.02 -0.24 -74.21
CA SER A 419 18.97 -1.70 -74.24
C SER A 419 17.72 -2.28 -73.55
N SER A 420 17.14 -3.33 -74.14
CA SER A 420 16.00 -4.06 -73.57
C SER A 420 16.34 -4.93 -72.34
N ALA A 421 17.63 -4.99 -71.94
CA ALA A 421 18.09 -5.85 -70.85
C ALA A 421 17.82 -5.26 -69.46
N GLU A 422 18.05 -3.97 -69.25
CA GLU A 422 18.01 -3.34 -67.93
C GLU A 422 16.59 -3.18 -67.38
N LEU A 423 15.61 -2.97 -68.27
CA LEU A 423 14.19 -2.88 -67.93
C LEU A 423 13.71 -4.12 -67.17
N ARG A 424 14.07 -5.32 -67.65
CA ARG A 424 13.73 -6.61 -67.02
C ARG A 424 14.48 -6.88 -65.71
N LYS A 425 15.60 -6.20 -65.46
CA LYS A 425 16.27 -6.23 -64.15
C LYS A 425 15.53 -5.35 -63.15
N ARG A 426 15.21 -4.10 -63.54
CA ARG A 426 14.40 -3.16 -62.74
C ARG A 426 13.02 -3.70 -62.39
N GLU A 427 12.34 -4.41 -63.29
CA GLU A 427 11.05 -5.05 -62.99
C GLU A 427 11.16 -6.12 -61.88
N LYS A 428 12.23 -6.92 -61.86
CA LYS A 428 12.45 -7.94 -60.82
C LYS A 428 12.81 -7.30 -59.48
N GLU A 429 13.68 -6.28 -59.48
CA GLU A 429 14.00 -5.47 -58.29
C GLU A 429 12.77 -4.79 -57.72
N CYS A 430 11.93 -4.17 -58.57
CA CYS A 430 10.69 -3.51 -58.16
C CYS A 430 9.71 -4.49 -57.51
N ARG A 431 9.50 -5.70 -58.09
CA ARG A 431 8.66 -6.74 -57.47
C ARG A 431 9.21 -7.23 -56.13
N LYS A 432 10.53 -7.39 -56.00
CA LYS A 432 11.19 -7.80 -54.74
C LYS A 432 11.00 -6.73 -53.66
N LEU A 433 11.31 -5.47 -53.97
CA LEU A 433 11.12 -4.34 -53.06
C LEU A 433 9.65 -4.15 -52.65
N GLN A 434 8.70 -4.43 -53.54
CA GLN A 434 7.27 -4.34 -53.24
C GLN A 434 6.77 -5.52 -52.38
N GLN A 435 7.37 -6.72 -52.51
CA GLN A 435 7.13 -7.84 -51.61
C GLN A 435 7.72 -7.57 -50.21
N GLU A 436 8.94 -7.01 -50.15
CA GLU A 436 9.60 -6.60 -48.90
C GLU A 436 8.79 -5.50 -48.19
N LEU A 437 8.32 -4.48 -48.92
CA LEU A 437 7.42 -3.45 -48.39
C LEU A 437 6.10 -4.02 -47.84
N THR A 438 5.59 -5.10 -48.44
CA THR A 438 4.36 -5.76 -47.97
C THR A 438 4.64 -6.56 -46.69
N GLN A 439 5.73 -7.31 -46.64
CA GLN A 439 6.15 -8.04 -45.44
C GLN A 439 6.44 -7.11 -44.26
N GLU A 440 7.10 -5.96 -44.48
CA GLU A 440 7.34 -5.00 -43.41
C GLU A 440 6.04 -4.35 -42.92
N ARG A 441 5.09 -4.05 -43.82
CA ARG A 441 3.73 -3.61 -43.42
C ARG A 441 2.99 -4.65 -42.60
N GLU A 442 3.11 -5.94 -42.93
CA GLU A 442 2.53 -7.03 -42.14
C GLU A 442 3.19 -7.14 -40.76
N LYS A 443 4.52 -7.03 -40.64
CA LYS A 443 5.22 -6.98 -39.35
C LYS A 443 4.81 -5.77 -38.51
N TYR A 444 4.75 -4.57 -39.09
CA TYR A 444 4.29 -3.37 -38.39
C TYR A 444 2.82 -3.51 -37.95
N GLY A 445 1.96 -4.12 -38.78
CA GLY A 445 0.58 -4.43 -38.41
C GLY A 445 0.47 -5.43 -37.25
N GLN A 446 1.26 -6.51 -37.27
CA GLN A 446 1.32 -7.48 -36.17
C GLN A 446 1.88 -6.86 -34.89
N MET A 447 2.90 -6.00 -34.99
CA MET A 447 3.47 -5.29 -33.85
C MET A 447 2.46 -4.28 -33.27
N ALA A 448 1.77 -3.51 -34.10
CA ALA A 448 0.71 -2.59 -33.65
C ALA A 448 -0.45 -3.35 -32.98
N ALA A 449 -0.90 -4.47 -33.56
CA ALA A 449 -1.93 -5.32 -32.97
C ALA A 449 -1.48 -5.94 -31.63
N LYS A 450 -0.22 -6.35 -31.51
CA LYS A 450 0.36 -6.79 -30.22
C LYS A 450 0.35 -5.64 -29.21
N TRP A 451 0.88 -4.47 -29.56
CA TRP A 451 0.93 -3.33 -28.63
C TRP A 451 -0.46 -2.87 -28.20
N GLN A 452 -1.46 -2.95 -29.08
CA GLN A 452 -2.86 -2.66 -28.73
C GLN A 452 -3.47 -3.70 -27.79
N LYS A 453 -3.11 -4.98 -27.93
CA LYS A 453 -3.48 -6.05 -26.99
C LYS A 453 -2.76 -5.89 -25.64
N ASP A 454 -1.45 -5.66 -25.65
CA ASP A 454 -0.63 -5.45 -24.45
C ASP A 454 -1.15 -4.21 -23.67
N LEU A 455 -1.54 -3.14 -24.36
CA LEU A 455 -2.20 -1.96 -23.78
C LEU A 455 -3.54 -2.32 -23.10
N GLN A 456 -4.38 -3.14 -23.76
CA GLN A 456 -5.67 -3.57 -23.21
C GLN A 456 -5.50 -4.47 -21.98
N GLU A 457 -4.49 -5.35 -21.97
CA GLU A 457 -4.18 -6.20 -20.83
C GLU A 457 -3.64 -5.39 -19.64
N LEU A 458 -2.74 -4.42 -19.88
CA LEU A 458 -2.28 -3.47 -18.87
C LEU A 458 -3.44 -2.60 -18.33
N GLN A 459 -4.40 -2.22 -19.17
CA GLN A 459 -5.59 -1.47 -18.76
C GLN A 459 -6.54 -2.31 -17.89
N SER A 460 -6.68 -3.62 -18.16
CA SER A 460 -7.42 -4.55 -17.29
C SER A 460 -6.74 -4.69 -15.93
N GLN A 461 -5.42 -4.96 -15.93
CA GLN A 461 -4.66 -5.11 -14.69
C GLN A 461 -4.74 -3.84 -13.83
N ALA A 462 -4.61 -2.65 -14.42
CA ALA A 462 -4.75 -1.38 -13.69
C ALA A 462 -6.16 -1.16 -13.10
N GLN A 463 -7.21 -1.74 -13.69
CA GLN A 463 -8.57 -1.71 -13.12
C GLN A 463 -8.70 -2.69 -11.95
N GLU A 464 -8.19 -3.92 -12.10
CA GLU A 464 -8.19 -4.95 -11.06
C GLU A 464 -7.37 -4.51 -9.83
N ASP A 465 -6.15 -4.01 -10.04
CA ASP A 465 -5.28 -3.46 -8.99
C ASP A 465 -5.95 -2.29 -8.26
N ASN A 466 -6.66 -1.42 -8.98
CA ASN A 466 -7.39 -0.31 -8.37
C ASN A 466 -8.61 -0.78 -7.56
N MET A 467 -9.29 -1.87 -7.96
CA MET A 467 -10.35 -2.49 -7.15
C MET A 467 -9.80 -3.17 -5.89
N ILE A 468 -8.65 -3.85 -6.00
CA ILE A 468 -7.95 -4.46 -4.86
C ILE A 468 -7.49 -3.38 -3.88
N ARG A 469 -6.84 -2.32 -4.37
CA ARG A 469 -6.43 -1.15 -3.59
C ARG A 469 -7.60 -0.48 -2.86
N LEU A 470 -8.77 -0.37 -3.51
CA LEU A 470 -9.97 0.18 -2.88
C LEU A 470 -10.50 -0.71 -1.75
N ARG A 471 -10.51 -2.04 -1.94
CA ARG A 471 -10.87 -2.99 -0.88
C ARG A 471 -9.92 -2.90 0.31
N LEU A 472 -8.61 -2.91 0.07
CA LEU A 472 -7.59 -2.80 1.12
C LEU A 472 -7.67 -1.46 1.87
N GLN A 473 -7.99 -0.35 1.18
CA GLN A 473 -8.23 0.94 1.85
C GLN A 473 -9.45 0.88 2.79
N MET A 474 -10.53 0.21 2.39
CA MET A 474 -11.72 0.03 3.23
C MET A 474 -11.43 -0.87 4.46
N GLU A 475 -10.59 -1.89 4.30
CA GLU A 475 -10.13 -2.75 5.40
C GLU A 475 -9.23 -1.98 6.37
N LEU A 476 -8.29 -1.16 5.86
CA LEU A 476 -7.44 -0.28 6.68
C LEU A 476 -8.25 0.77 7.46
N ASP A 477 -9.19 1.46 6.81
CA ASP A 477 -10.09 2.41 7.48
C ASP A 477 -10.95 1.71 8.56
N SER A 478 -11.31 0.44 8.36
CA SER A 478 -11.99 -0.40 9.36
C SER A 478 -11.06 -0.76 10.53
N LYS A 479 -9.79 -1.12 10.26
CA LYS A 479 -8.80 -1.46 11.29
C LYS A 479 -8.37 -0.24 12.12
N ASP A 480 -8.20 0.93 11.52
CA ASP A 480 -7.96 2.17 12.28
C ASP A 480 -9.13 2.46 13.24
N SER A 481 -10.38 2.22 12.83
CA SER A 481 -11.54 2.35 13.71
C SER A 481 -11.64 1.27 14.80
N GLU A 482 -11.00 0.12 14.64
CA GLU A 482 -10.87 -0.91 15.67
C GLU A 482 -9.76 -0.54 16.67
N ILE A 483 -8.61 -0.08 16.17
CA ILE A 483 -7.48 0.42 16.97
C ILE A 483 -7.92 1.63 17.83
N GLU A 484 -8.67 2.59 17.26
CA GLU A 484 -9.22 3.71 18.03
C GLU A 484 -10.18 3.23 19.14
N GLN A 485 -11.01 2.22 18.90
CA GLN A 485 -11.89 1.65 19.94
C GLN A 485 -11.09 0.93 21.04
N LEU A 486 -10.03 0.18 20.69
CA LEU A 486 -9.16 -0.48 21.65
C LEU A 486 -8.35 0.55 22.47
N GLN A 487 -7.88 1.63 21.86
CA GLN A 487 -7.22 2.73 22.55
C GLN A 487 -8.16 3.46 23.53
N ILE A 488 -9.39 3.76 23.12
CA ILE A 488 -10.42 4.36 24.01
C ILE A 488 -10.74 3.41 25.17
N LYS A 489 -10.86 2.09 24.92
CA LYS A 489 -11.11 1.10 25.98
C LYS A 489 -9.91 0.94 26.93
N MET A 490 -8.68 0.99 26.43
CA MET A 490 -7.49 1.02 27.29
C MET A 490 -7.44 2.31 28.13
N ALA A 491 -7.86 3.45 27.56
CA ALA A 491 -7.90 4.71 28.29
C ALA A 491 -8.96 4.72 29.40
N SER A 492 -10.16 4.16 29.18
CA SER A 492 -11.16 4.01 30.25
C SER A 492 -10.63 3.08 31.35
N LEU A 493 -10.16 1.88 30.99
CA LEU A 493 -9.60 0.90 31.95
C LEU A 493 -8.40 1.43 32.75
N SER A 494 -7.59 2.32 32.14
CA SER A 494 -6.48 3.00 32.82
C SER A 494 -6.95 4.11 33.76
N SER A 495 -8.07 4.77 33.46
CA SER A 495 -8.72 5.71 34.36
C SER A 495 -9.42 5.00 35.52
N GLU A 496 -10.10 3.88 35.24
CA GLU A 496 -10.75 3.00 36.21
C GLU A 496 -9.72 2.41 37.22
N THR A 497 -8.52 2.03 36.76
CA THR A 497 -7.45 1.55 37.64
C THR A 497 -6.71 2.66 38.40
N ALA A 498 -6.87 3.93 38.04
CA ALA A 498 -6.32 5.06 38.81
C ALA A 498 -7.21 5.45 40.02
N SER A 499 -8.51 5.15 39.98
CA SER A 499 -9.50 5.65 40.95
C SER A 499 -9.74 4.76 42.20
N LEU A 500 -8.92 3.74 42.44
CA LEU A 500 -9.03 2.87 43.64
C LEU A 500 -8.39 3.46 44.92
N SER A 501 -8.38 4.79 45.08
CA SER A 501 -7.74 5.47 46.22
C SER A 501 -8.49 6.71 46.75
N SER A 502 -9.83 6.67 46.77
CA SER A 502 -10.63 7.39 47.78
C SER A 502 -11.98 6.71 47.95
N GLY A 503 -12.61 6.84 49.12
CA GLY A 503 -13.90 6.23 49.42
C GLY A 503 -15.03 7.26 49.57
N GLY A 504 -16.26 6.84 49.28
CA GLY A 504 -17.47 7.50 49.77
C GLY A 504 -18.15 8.52 48.84
N ALA A 505 -18.76 8.05 47.76
CA ALA A 505 -19.95 8.66 47.17
C ALA A 505 -20.78 7.58 46.46
N GLU A 506 -22.09 7.51 46.74
CA GLU A 506 -23.02 6.61 46.06
C GLU A 506 -23.86 7.41 45.06
N ASN A 507 -24.01 6.88 43.83
CA ASN A 507 -24.81 7.40 42.70
C ASN A 507 -24.23 8.63 41.96
N ASP A 508 -23.53 8.39 40.82
CA ASP A 508 -23.81 9.05 39.51
C ASP A 508 -22.93 8.55 38.33
N ASP A 509 -21.83 7.83 38.59
CA ASP A 509 -20.73 7.64 37.62
C ASP A 509 -21.03 6.77 36.37
N ASP A 510 -22.10 5.97 36.40
CA ASP A 510 -22.44 4.98 35.34
C ASP A 510 -22.85 5.63 33.99
N ILE A 511 -23.06 6.95 33.97
CA ILE A 511 -23.48 7.71 32.77
C ILE A 511 -22.30 8.12 31.87
N LEU A 512 -21.10 8.31 32.41
CA LEU A 512 -19.96 8.89 31.67
C LEU A 512 -19.28 7.87 30.74
N GLY A 513 -19.23 6.59 31.11
CA GLY A 513 -18.60 5.54 30.30
C GLY A 513 -19.23 5.37 28.92
N GLN A 514 -20.53 5.65 28.77
CA GLN A 514 -21.27 5.39 27.53
C GLN A 514 -21.31 6.57 26.53
N GLU A 515 -20.83 7.78 26.88
CA GLU A 515 -20.78 8.92 25.94
C GLU A 515 -19.81 8.71 24.76
N SER A 516 -18.79 7.84 24.89
CA SER A 516 -17.70 7.73 23.90
C SER A 516 -18.04 6.89 22.66
N ARG A 517 -18.90 5.86 22.76
CA ARG A 517 -19.13 4.88 21.69
C ARG A 517 -20.41 5.18 20.88
N LEU A 518 -20.29 6.06 19.90
CA LEU A 518 -21.37 6.37 18.96
C LEU A 518 -21.48 5.30 17.86
N GLU A 519 -22.28 4.27 18.11
CA GLU A 519 -22.63 3.22 17.15
C GLU A 519 -24.10 2.78 17.29
N GLY A 520 -24.64 2.09 16.28
CA GLY A 520 -25.98 1.50 16.33
C GLY A 520 -26.62 1.29 14.97
N TRP A 521 -27.87 0.84 14.97
CA TRP A 521 -28.61 0.57 13.74
C TRP A 521 -29.29 1.83 13.17
N LEU A 522 -29.09 2.09 11.87
CA LEU A 522 -29.79 3.11 11.10
C LEU A 522 -30.31 2.48 9.79
N SER A 523 -31.21 3.18 9.09
CA SER A 523 -31.68 2.70 7.77
C SER A 523 -31.47 3.75 6.67
N ILE A 524 -30.99 3.30 5.51
CA ILE A 524 -30.68 4.11 4.33
C ILE A 524 -31.71 3.83 3.22
N PRO A 525 -32.12 4.82 2.39
CA PRO A 525 -32.98 4.55 1.24
C PRO A 525 -32.33 3.59 0.23
N ASN A 526 -33.01 2.49 -0.10
CA ASN A 526 -32.53 1.53 -1.09
C ASN A 526 -32.72 2.09 -2.52
N LYS A 527 -31.62 2.51 -3.15
CA LYS A 527 -31.62 3.09 -4.51
C LYS A 527 -32.04 2.11 -5.61
N GLN A 528 -31.97 0.79 -5.43
CA GLN A 528 -32.29 -0.19 -6.48
C GLN A 528 -33.79 -0.36 -6.71
N ASN A 529 -34.63 -0.19 -5.68
CA ASN A 529 -36.05 -0.57 -5.75
C ASN A 529 -36.99 0.65 -5.78
N ILE A 530 -36.81 1.54 -6.76
CA ILE A 530 -37.53 2.83 -6.88
C ILE A 530 -39.07 2.69 -6.95
N ARG A 531 -39.61 1.47 -7.12
CA ARG A 531 -41.06 1.18 -7.15
C ARG A 531 -41.68 0.80 -5.80
N ARG A 532 -40.90 0.65 -4.73
CA ARG A 532 -41.38 0.50 -3.34
C ARG A 532 -40.46 1.27 -2.40
N HIS A 533 -41.01 2.04 -1.46
CA HIS A 533 -40.24 2.88 -0.52
C HIS A 533 -39.46 2.03 0.51
N GLY A 534 -38.39 1.38 0.06
CA GLY A 534 -37.58 0.46 0.85
C GLY A 534 -36.46 1.16 1.61
N TRP A 535 -36.53 1.10 2.93
CA TRP A 535 -35.40 1.40 3.82
C TRP A 535 -34.57 0.13 4.00
N LYS A 536 -33.26 0.20 3.73
CA LYS A 536 -32.30 -0.86 4.03
C LYS A 536 -31.64 -0.58 5.38
N LYS A 537 -31.84 -1.47 6.35
CA LYS A 537 -31.20 -1.40 7.67
C LYS A 537 -29.70 -1.71 7.53
N GLN A 538 -28.85 -0.93 8.21
CA GLN A 538 -27.40 -1.09 8.27
C GLN A 538 -26.89 -0.74 9.67
N TYR A 539 -25.76 -1.33 10.07
CA TYR A 539 -25.10 -1.06 11.34
C TYR A 539 -24.04 0.03 11.13
N VAL A 540 -24.05 1.08 11.96
CA VAL A 540 -23.25 2.29 11.76
C VAL A 540 -22.34 2.52 12.95
N VAL A 541 -21.06 2.78 12.67
CA VAL A 541 -20.00 3.05 13.67
C VAL A 541 -19.35 4.38 13.35
N VAL A 542 -19.21 5.26 14.34
CA VAL A 542 -18.56 6.58 14.16
C VAL A 542 -17.26 6.62 14.95
N SER A 543 -16.11 6.62 14.26
CA SER A 543 -14.77 6.73 14.84
C SER A 543 -14.45 8.18 15.24
N SER A 544 -13.17 8.54 15.37
CA SER A 544 -12.77 9.96 15.48
C SER A 544 -12.73 10.67 14.11
N LYS A 545 -12.50 9.93 13.02
CA LYS A 545 -12.24 10.47 11.66
C LYS A 545 -13.23 10.05 10.58
N LYS A 546 -14.02 8.99 10.80
CA LYS A 546 -14.87 8.34 9.79
C LYS A 546 -16.26 7.98 10.35
N ILE A 547 -17.25 7.89 9.46
CA ILE A 547 -18.53 7.21 9.68
C ILE A 547 -18.55 5.97 8.78
N ILE A 548 -18.67 4.78 9.37
CA ILE A 548 -18.57 3.50 8.69
C ILE A 548 -19.91 2.77 8.77
N PHE A 549 -20.40 2.24 7.64
CA PHE A 549 -21.67 1.55 7.52
C PHE A 549 -21.44 0.09 7.08
N TYR A 550 -22.03 -0.86 7.81
CA TYR A 550 -21.96 -2.30 7.58
C TYR A 550 -23.36 -2.86 7.27
N ASN A 551 -23.46 -3.99 6.55
CA ASN A 551 -24.76 -4.63 6.30
C ASN A 551 -25.31 -5.30 7.56
N SER A 552 -24.43 -5.91 8.36
CA SER A 552 -24.74 -6.59 9.62
C SER A 552 -23.70 -6.26 10.70
N GLU A 553 -24.03 -6.58 11.95
CA GLU A 553 -23.09 -6.46 13.08
C GLU A 553 -21.98 -7.54 13.04
N SER A 554 -22.17 -8.63 12.30
CA SER A 554 -21.13 -9.61 11.98
C SER A 554 -20.09 -9.09 10.97
N ASP A 555 -20.49 -8.25 10.01
CA ASP A 555 -19.55 -7.71 9.00
C ASP A 555 -18.52 -6.75 9.61
N LYS A 556 -18.85 -6.18 10.79
CA LYS A 556 -17.94 -5.43 11.67
C LYS A 556 -16.76 -6.27 12.14
N GLN A 557 -16.96 -7.59 12.33
CA GLN A 557 -15.91 -8.54 12.74
C GLN A 557 -15.13 -9.05 11.52
N ASN A 558 -15.81 -9.19 10.37
CA ASN A 558 -15.22 -9.60 9.09
C ASN A 558 -14.60 -8.45 8.29
N LEU A 559 -14.51 -7.23 8.87
CA LEU A 559 -13.88 -6.03 8.28
C LEU A 559 -14.47 -5.61 6.92
N ASP A 560 -15.77 -5.83 6.73
CA ASP A 560 -16.43 -5.70 5.43
C ASP A 560 -17.45 -4.54 5.44
N PRO A 561 -17.02 -3.26 5.39
CA PRO A 561 -17.92 -2.12 5.29
C PRO A 561 -18.53 -1.99 3.88
N VAL A 562 -19.58 -1.18 3.78
CA VAL A 562 -20.38 -0.97 2.57
C VAL A 562 -20.24 0.46 2.06
N LEU A 563 -20.18 1.41 3.01
CA LEU A 563 -20.00 2.84 2.81
C LEU A 563 -19.08 3.36 3.93
N ILE A 564 -18.14 4.22 3.58
CA ILE A 564 -17.32 5.00 4.50
C ILE A 564 -17.47 6.47 4.10
N LEU A 565 -17.73 7.33 5.09
CA LEU A 565 -17.74 8.79 4.92
C LEU A 565 -16.67 9.41 5.81
N ASP A 566 -15.85 10.28 5.23
CA ASP A 566 -14.78 10.96 5.95
C ASP A 566 -15.36 12.14 6.75
N LEU A 567 -15.20 12.12 8.08
CA LEU A 567 -15.87 13.06 8.98
C LEU A 567 -15.42 14.50 8.71
N ASN A 568 -14.15 14.70 8.38
CA ASN A 568 -13.58 15.99 7.95
C ASN A 568 -14.15 16.51 6.61
N LYS A 569 -14.90 15.70 5.86
CA LYS A 569 -15.67 16.09 4.67
C LYS A 569 -17.18 16.24 4.95
N VAL A 570 -17.66 15.91 6.16
CA VAL A 570 -19.05 16.15 6.57
C VAL A 570 -19.21 17.62 6.98
N PHE A 571 -20.17 18.30 6.34
CA PHE A 571 -20.47 19.71 6.56
C PHE A 571 -21.40 19.94 7.75
N HIS A 572 -22.50 19.18 7.83
CA HIS A 572 -23.45 19.22 8.94
C HIS A 572 -24.39 18.00 8.98
N VAL A 573 -25.07 17.86 10.11
CA VAL A 573 -26.20 16.94 10.34
C VAL A 573 -27.42 17.77 10.76
N ARG A 574 -28.63 17.42 10.28
CA ARG A 574 -29.88 18.07 10.72
C ARG A 574 -31.08 17.11 10.64
N SER A 575 -32.15 17.42 11.37
CA SER A 575 -33.46 16.81 11.13
C SER A 575 -34.03 17.23 9.77
N VAL A 576 -34.88 16.37 9.18
CA VAL A 576 -35.60 16.70 7.94
C VAL A 576 -36.96 17.33 8.21
N THR A 577 -37.43 18.08 7.22
CA THR A 577 -38.78 18.63 7.14
C THR A 577 -39.59 17.92 6.05
N GLN A 578 -40.90 18.18 5.98
CA GLN A 578 -41.78 17.64 4.94
C GLN A 578 -41.31 18.00 3.50
N GLY A 579 -40.61 19.12 3.32
CA GLY A 579 -40.05 19.53 2.03
C GLY A 579 -38.80 18.75 1.61
N ASP A 580 -38.03 18.23 2.57
CA ASP A 580 -36.83 17.44 2.31
C ASP A 580 -37.16 15.99 1.91
N VAL A 581 -38.32 15.46 2.34
CA VAL A 581 -38.72 14.05 2.16
C VAL A 581 -40.14 13.90 1.61
N ILE A 582 -40.38 14.47 0.42
CA ILE A 582 -41.67 14.50 -0.32
C ILE A 582 -42.35 13.14 -0.62
N ARG A 583 -41.76 12.00 -0.22
CA ARG A 583 -42.28 10.63 -0.44
C ARG A 583 -42.19 9.73 0.80
N ALA A 584 -41.80 10.25 1.96
CA ALA A 584 -41.78 9.48 3.21
C ALA A 584 -43.16 9.50 3.90
N ASP A 585 -43.53 8.41 4.57
CA ASP A 585 -44.71 8.37 5.41
C ASP A 585 -44.59 9.39 6.55
N ALA A 586 -45.66 10.12 6.88
CA ALA A 586 -45.65 11.17 7.90
C ALA A 586 -45.19 10.70 9.30
N LYS A 587 -45.31 9.39 9.59
CA LYS A 587 -44.82 8.73 10.82
C LYS A 587 -43.29 8.52 10.86
N ASP A 588 -42.63 8.59 9.70
CA ASP A 588 -41.20 8.33 9.53
C ASP A 588 -40.42 9.65 9.49
N ILE A 589 -41.00 10.73 8.96
CA ILE A 589 -40.37 12.06 8.86
C ILE A 589 -39.72 12.52 10.19
N PRO A 590 -40.37 12.41 11.38
CA PRO A 590 -39.78 12.82 12.64
C PRO A 590 -38.61 11.94 13.13
N ARG A 591 -38.39 10.78 12.49
CA ARG A 591 -37.32 9.82 12.77
C ARG A 591 -36.19 9.86 11.73
N ILE A 592 -36.33 10.66 10.67
CA ILE A 592 -35.32 10.82 9.62
C ILE A 592 -34.43 12.02 9.94
N PHE A 593 -33.15 11.92 9.57
CA PHE A 593 -32.19 13.02 9.57
C PHE A 593 -31.33 12.99 8.30
N GLN A 594 -30.71 14.12 7.97
CA GLN A 594 -29.89 14.33 6.77
C GLN A 594 -28.45 14.64 7.19
N LEU A 595 -27.49 13.96 6.55
CA LEU A 595 -26.08 14.35 6.51
C LEU A 595 -25.80 15.05 5.18
N LEU A 596 -25.01 16.13 5.21
CA LEU A 596 -24.41 16.71 4.00
C LEU A 596 -22.88 16.64 4.08
N TYR A 597 -22.24 16.23 2.99
CA TYR A 597 -20.80 15.94 2.92
C TYR A 597 -20.24 16.20 1.52
N ALA A 598 -18.95 16.47 1.40
CA ALA A 598 -18.29 16.68 0.11
C ALA A 598 -18.24 15.37 -0.69
N GLY A 599 -18.48 15.44 -2.00
CA GLY A 599 -18.61 14.27 -2.86
C GLY A 599 -17.38 13.37 -2.95
N GLU A 600 -16.19 13.93 -2.67
CA GLU A 600 -14.88 13.27 -2.56
C GLU A 600 -14.72 12.40 -1.30
N GLY A 601 -15.37 12.74 -0.18
CA GLY A 601 -15.20 12.08 1.12
C GLY A 601 -16.04 10.82 1.29
N GLU A 602 -16.23 10.06 0.21
CA GLU A 602 -17.19 8.95 0.14
C GLU A 602 -16.59 7.74 -0.59
N VAL A 603 -16.43 6.64 0.15
CA VAL A 603 -15.98 5.34 -0.39
C VAL A 603 -17.11 4.33 -0.31
N ARG A 604 -17.38 3.59 -1.39
CA ARG A 604 -18.37 2.49 -1.44
C ARG A 604 -17.73 1.20 -1.89
N ARG A 605 -18.26 0.08 -1.37
CA ARG A 605 -17.92 -1.27 -1.86
C ARG A 605 -18.41 -1.45 -3.31
N PRO A 606 -17.63 -2.06 -4.21
CA PRO A 606 -18.06 -2.32 -5.60
C PRO A 606 -19.20 -3.36 -5.78
N ASP A 607 -19.46 -4.20 -4.78
CA ASP A 607 -20.13 -5.49 -4.96
C ASP A 607 -21.68 -5.47 -4.80
N GLU A 608 -22.23 -4.50 -4.06
CA GLU A 608 -23.67 -4.24 -4.16
C GLU A 608 -23.95 -3.39 -5.41
N GLY A 609 -24.68 -3.95 -6.37
CA GLY A 609 -25.02 -3.37 -7.67
C GLY A 609 -25.94 -2.13 -7.65
N GLY A 610 -25.74 -1.20 -6.71
CA GLY A 610 -26.08 0.20 -6.91
C GLY A 610 -24.97 0.84 -7.75
N LEU A 611 -25.22 1.03 -9.04
CA LEU A 611 -24.32 1.66 -10.01
C LEU A 611 -23.46 2.77 -9.36
N PRO A 612 -22.12 2.72 -9.48
CA PRO A 612 -21.28 3.82 -9.06
C PRO A 612 -21.74 5.11 -9.74
N GLN A 613 -22.28 6.05 -8.97
CA GLN A 613 -22.67 7.38 -9.43
C GLN A 613 -21.42 8.28 -9.59
N LEU A 614 -20.46 7.70 -10.30
CA LEU A 614 -19.08 8.12 -10.60
C LEU A 614 -18.63 7.59 -11.98
N GLU A 615 -19.51 6.90 -12.72
CA GLU A 615 -19.36 6.57 -14.14
C GLU A 615 -19.43 7.85 -15.02
N LEU A 616 -18.45 8.74 -14.86
CA LEU A 616 -18.26 9.94 -15.70
C LEU A 616 -16.80 10.44 -15.80
N THR A 617 -15.88 9.82 -15.08
CA THR A 617 -14.43 10.06 -15.18
C THR A 617 -13.68 8.73 -15.06
N ALA A 618 -12.64 8.53 -15.90
CA ALA A 618 -11.76 7.35 -15.92
C ALA A 618 -12.34 6.00 -16.43
N SER A 619 -13.17 6.02 -17.49
CA SER A 619 -13.31 4.88 -18.45
C SER A 619 -14.25 5.20 -19.62
N ARG A 620 -13.84 6.08 -20.54
CA ARG A 620 -14.51 6.29 -21.85
C ARG A 620 -13.55 6.69 -22.97
N ASP A 621 -12.72 5.75 -23.37
CA ASP A 621 -12.60 5.47 -24.80
C ASP A 621 -13.63 4.39 -25.18
N ASP A 622 -13.82 4.13 -26.48
CA ASP A 622 -14.78 3.17 -27.04
C ASP A 622 -16.28 3.33 -26.67
N LYS A 623 -16.76 4.58 -26.74
CA LYS A 623 -18.09 4.84 -27.32
C LYS A 623 -18.01 5.91 -28.43
N PRO A 624 -17.94 5.52 -29.72
CA PRO A 624 -17.82 6.48 -30.82
C PRO A 624 -19.02 7.43 -30.87
N GLY A 625 -18.75 8.75 -30.88
CA GLY A 625 -19.76 9.80 -30.99
C GLY A 625 -20.13 10.55 -29.70
N THR A 626 -19.37 10.36 -28.60
CA THR A 626 -19.43 11.22 -27.39
C THR A 626 -18.16 12.06 -27.28
N TYR A 627 -18.27 13.33 -26.88
CA TYR A 627 -17.16 14.29 -26.83
C TYR A 627 -17.19 15.15 -25.57
N MET A 628 -16.02 15.49 -25.01
CA MET A 628 -15.89 16.32 -23.81
C MET A 628 -15.15 17.63 -24.12
N LEU A 629 -15.73 18.78 -23.76
CA LEU A 629 -15.09 20.09 -23.91
C LEU A 629 -15.62 21.09 -22.87
N LYS A 630 -14.74 21.82 -22.17
CA LYS A 630 -15.07 22.87 -21.18
C LYS A 630 -16.22 22.49 -20.22
N GLY A 631 -16.23 21.25 -19.73
CA GLY A 631 -17.22 20.72 -18.78
C GLY A 631 -18.54 20.19 -19.39
N HIS A 632 -18.73 20.28 -20.71
CA HIS A 632 -19.86 19.69 -21.43
C HIS A 632 -19.59 18.22 -21.79
N GLU A 633 -20.65 17.41 -21.79
CA GLU A 633 -20.68 16.05 -22.36
C GLU A 633 -21.56 16.09 -23.61
N PHE A 634 -20.95 16.30 -24.77
CA PHE A 634 -21.62 16.38 -26.06
C PHE A 634 -21.87 14.99 -26.65
N VAL A 635 -23.07 14.77 -27.18
CA VAL A 635 -23.43 13.59 -27.97
C VAL A 635 -23.93 13.97 -29.35
N GLN A 636 -23.59 13.16 -30.35
CA GLN A 636 -24.04 13.38 -31.73
C GLN A 636 -25.55 13.13 -31.87
N ILE A 637 -26.29 14.13 -32.39
CA ILE A 637 -27.75 14.10 -32.61
C ILE A 637 -28.07 14.67 -33.99
N SER A 638 -29.09 14.12 -34.65
CA SER A 638 -29.58 14.55 -35.96
C SER A 638 -30.96 15.20 -35.85
N TYR A 639 -31.08 16.50 -36.15
CA TYR A 639 -32.34 17.24 -36.02
C TYR A 639 -33.14 17.30 -37.32
N HIS A 640 -34.23 16.55 -37.41
CA HIS A 640 -35.13 16.61 -38.58
C HIS A 640 -36.20 17.72 -38.48
N MET A 641 -36.18 18.52 -37.41
CA MET A 641 -37.14 19.61 -37.11
C MET A 641 -36.40 20.91 -36.72
N PRO A 642 -37.00 22.10 -36.92
CA PRO A 642 -36.40 23.41 -36.65
C PRO A 642 -35.60 23.51 -35.35
N THR A 643 -34.28 23.60 -35.48
CA THR A 643 -33.30 23.64 -34.39
C THR A 643 -32.11 24.51 -34.82
N ASN A 644 -31.72 25.50 -34.01
CA ASN A 644 -30.65 26.45 -34.33
C ASN A 644 -29.35 26.11 -33.57
N CYS A 645 -28.21 26.59 -34.09
CA CYS A 645 -26.92 26.47 -33.41
C CYS A 645 -26.71 27.64 -32.44
N GLU A 646 -26.17 27.34 -31.26
CA GLU A 646 -25.90 28.31 -30.20
C GLU A 646 -24.57 29.07 -30.41
N VAL A 647 -23.80 28.73 -31.46
CA VAL A 647 -22.49 29.34 -31.79
C VAL A 647 -22.51 30.09 -33.12
N CYS A 648 -23.38 29.75 -34.07
CA CYS A 648 -23.47 30.44 -35.36
C CYS A 648 -24.91 30.49 -35.91
N PRO A 649 -25.24 31.43 -36.82
CA PRO A 649 -26.61 31.60 -37.33
C PRO A 649 -27.07 30.49 -38.30
N LYS A 650 -26.29 29.42 -38.52
CA LYS A 650 -26.69 28.29 -39.37
C LYS A 650 -27.68 27.38 -38.63
N PRO A 651 -28.69 26.81 -39.32
CA PRO A 651 -29.53 25.77 -38.73
C PRO A 651 -28.74 24.48 -38.42
N LEU A 652 -29.14 23.77 -37.36
CA LEU A 652 -28.70 22.40 -37.05
C LEU A 652 -29.60 21.33 -37.68
N TRP A 653 -30.58 21.72 -38.49
CA TRP A 653 -31.67 20.87 -38.92
C TRP A 653 -31.88 20.84 -40.43
N HIS A 654 -32.39 19.71 -40.93
CA HIS A 654 -32.93 19.54 -42.29
C HIS A 654 -33.75 18.25 -42.34
N MET A 655 -34.89 18.25 -43.05
CA MET A 655 -35.86 17.14 -43.01
C MET A 655 -35.29 15.78 -43.47
N PHE A 656 -34.51 15.73 -44.56
CA PHE A 656 -33.95 14.48 -45.09
C PHE A 656 -32.50 14.17 -44.70
N LYS A 657 -31.60 15.15 -44.72
CA LYS A 657 -30.17 15.00 -44.34
C LYS A 657 -29.74 16.16 -43.42
N PRO A 658 -30.00 16.08 -42.10
CA PRO A 658 -29.57 17.11 -41.15
C PRO A 658 -28.04 17.23 -41.08
N PRO A 659 -27.50 18.45 -40.88
CA PRO A 659 -26.06 18.64 -40.72
C PRO A 659 -25.57 18.01 -39.39
N PRO A 660 -24.29 17.58 -39.29
CA PRO A 660 -23.76 16.95 -38.09
C PRO A 660 -23.81 17.88 -36.87
N ALA A 661 -24.66 17.54 -35.89
CA ALA A 661 -24.88 18.34 -34.69
C ALA A 661 -24.57 17.56 -33.41
N LEU A 662 -24.29 18.30 -32.35
CA LEU A 662 -23.97 17.85 -31.01
C LEU A 662 -24.93 18.50 -30.00
N GLU A 663 -25.43 17.73 -29.03
CA GLU A 663 -26.18 18.24 -27.86
C GLU A 663 -25.40 17.91 -26.58
N CYS A 664 -25.25 18.87 -25.67
CA CYS A 664 -24.72 18.56 -24.34
C CYS A 664 -25.79 17.85 -23.50
N ARG A 665 -25.53 16.61 -23.06
CA ARG A 665 -26.44 15.84 -22.20
C ARG A 665 -26.87 16.59 -20.93
N ARG A 666 -25.97 17.44 -20.41
CA ARG A 666 -26.13 18.17 -19.14
C ARG A 666 -26.97 19.43 -19.32
N CYS A 667 -26.45 20.42 -20.05
CA CYS A 667 -27.08 21.74 -20.19
C CYS A 667 -27.92 21.94 -21.45
N ARG A 668 -28.02 20.91 -22.32
CA ARG A 668 -28.81 20.91 -23.57
C ARG A 668 -28.42 21.96 -24.62
N ILE A 669 -27.26 22.62 -24.49
CA ILE A 669 -26.69 23.49 -25.52
C ILE A 669 -26.43 22.70 -26.81
N LYS A 670 -26.65 23.32 -27.97
CA LYS A 670 -26.65 22.66 -29.29
C LYS A 670 -25.69 23.34 -30.25
N VAL A 671 -24.77 22.57 -30.85
CA VAL A 671 -23.71 23.09 -31.74
C VAL A 671 -23.48 22.18 -32.94
N HIS A 672 -22.98 22.70 -34.06
CA HIS A 672 -22.44 21.86 -35.14
C HIS A 672 -21.17 21.15 -34.68
N ARG A 673 -20.94 19.93 -35.17
CA ARG A 673 -19.72 19.15 -34.90
C ARG A 673 -18.44 19.92 -35.28
N GLU A 674 -18.53 20.71 -36.36
CA GLU A 674 -17.45 21.56 -36.87
C GLU A 674 -16.86 22.54 -35.84
N HIS A 675 -17.69 23.10 -34.95
CA HIS A 675 -17.23 24.06 -33.92
C HIS A 675 -16.40 23.38 -32.83
N LEU A 676 -16.72 22.11 -32.52
CA LEU A 676 -15.96 21.28 -31.59
C LEU A 676 -14.63 20.83 -32.22
N GLU A 677 -14.67 20.36 -33.47
CA GLU A 677 -13.49 19.89 -34.22
C GLU A 677 -12.46 21.01 -34.43
N ARG A 678 -12.91 22.25 -34.62
CA ARG A 678 -12.03 23.44 -34.72
C ARG A 678 -11.59 24.05 -33.39
N LYS A 679 -12.05 23.50 -32.25
CA LYS A 679 -11.81 24.03 -30.88
C LYS A 679 -12.15 25.53 -30.74
N GLU A 680 -13.19 26.02 -31.41
CA GLU A 680 -13.53 27.44 -31.44
C GLU A 680 -13.85 27.96 -30.02
N GLU A 681 -13.16 29.04 -29.59
CA GLU A 681 -13.20 29.49 -28.20
C GLU A 681 -14.60 29.95 -27.73
N ALA A 682 -15.47 30.32 -28.68
CA ALA A 682 -16.84 30.79 -28.49
C ALA A 682 -17.74 29.82 -27.70
N ILE A 683 -17.40 28.52 -27.61
CA ILE A 683 -18.11 27.60 -26.72
C ILE A 683 -17.81 27.99 -25.26
N ALA A 684 -18.80 28.57 -24.58
CA ALA A 684 -18.73 28.91 -23.16
C ALA A 684 -18.71 27.64 -22.27
N PRO A 685 -18.10 27.70 -21.06
CA PRO A 685 -18.12 26.57 -20.12
C PRO A 685 -19.52 26.09 -19.73
N CYS A 686 -19.64 24.83 -19.37
CA CYS A 686 -20.94 24.25 -18.98
C CYS A 686 -21.48 24.88 -17.69
N LYS A 687 -22.60 25.60 -17.77
CA LYS A 687 -23.32 26.14 -16.61
C LYS A 687 -23.83 25.07 -15.63
N LEU A 688 -23.86 23.81 -16.06
CA LEU A 688 -24.13 22.62 -15.24
C LEU A 688 -22.89 21.72 -15.18
N HIS A 689 -21.72 22.33 -14.94
CA HIS A 689 -20.52 21.58 -14.58
C HIS A 689 -20.73 20.91 -13.22
N TYR A 690 -20.59 19.58 -13.18
CA TYR A 690 -20.73 18.82 -11.95
C TYR A 690 -19.44 18.95 -11.13
N ASP A 691 -19.43 19.89 -10.19
CA ASP A 691 -18.30 20.17 -9.31
C ASP A 691 -18.00 18.95 -8.39
N PRO A 692 -16.74 18.47 -8.31
CA PRO A 692 -16.32 17.51 -7.28
C PRO A 692 -16.66 17.96 -5.84
N ASN A 693 -16.69 19.27 -5.59
CA ASN A 693 -17.08 19.88 -4.32
C ASN A 693 -18.60 19.93 -4.10
N SER A 694 -19.42 19.39 -5.01
CA SER A 694 -20.87 19.31 -4.82
C SER A 694 -21.21 18.55 -3.54
N ALA A 695 -21.99 19.20 -2.66
CA ALA A 695 -22.43 18.60 -1.41
C ALA A 695 -23.44 17.48 -1.71
N LYS A 696 -23.05 16.24 -1.42
CA LYS A 696 -23.95 15.09 -1.44
C LYS A 696 -24.79 15.09 -0.16
N GLU A 697 -26.01 14.57 -0.26
CA GLU A 697 -26.87 14.28 0.87
C GLU A 697 -26.94 12.78 1.16
N LEU A 698 -27.18 12.42 2.43
CA LEU A 698 -27.55 11.07 2.85
C LEU A 698 -28.67 11.17 3.88
N LEU A 699 -29.81 10.55 3.57
CA LEU A 699 -30.95 10.42 4.47
C LEU A 699 -30.78 9.16 5.33
N LEU A 700 -31.01 9.30 6.63
CA LEU A 700 -30.88 8.25 7.64
C LEU A 700 -32.15 8.19 8.50
N LEU A 701 -32.79 7.03 8.56
CA LEU A 701 -33.93 6.75 9.42
C LEU A 701 -33.46 6.03 10.70
N ALA A 702 -33.76 6.62 11.85
CA ALA A 702 -33.54 6.03 13.17
C ALA A 702 -34.75 5.18 13.63
N THR A 703 -34.57 4.34 14.65
CA THR A 703 -35.62 3.44 15.17
C THR A 703 -36.80 4.22 15.75
N ASN A 704 -36.53 5.24 16.56
CA ASN A 704 -37.52 6.12 17.16
C ASN A 704 -37.10 7.61 17.06
N MET A 705 -37.90 8.54 17.59
CA MET A 705 -37.63 9.99 17.51
C MET A 705 -36.50 10.44 18.43
N ASP A 706 -36.29 9.76 19.56
CA ASP A 706 -35.29 10.13 20.55
C ASP A 706 -33.91 9.57 20.20
N ASP A 707 -33.85 8.41 19.52
CA ASP A 707 -32.68 7.96 18.77
C ASP A 707 -32.27 9.03 17.74
N GLN A 708 -33.21 9.57 16.96
CA GLN A 708 -32.91 10.59 15.94
C GLN A 708 -32.31 11.85 16.58
N LYS A 709 -32.85 12.33 17.69
CA LYS A 709 -32.28 13.44 18.47
C LYS A 709 -30.88 13.10 18.98
N GLN A 710 -30.68 11.92 19.57
CA GLN A 710 -29.39 11.46 20.08
C GLN A 710 -28.33 11.35 18.96
N TRP A 711 -28.70 10.80 17.80
CA TRP A 711 -27.83 10.72 16.63
C TRP A 711 -27.46 12.12 16.13
N ILE A 712 -28.42 13.03 15.93
CA ILE A 712 -28.14 14.43 15.52
C ILE A 712 -27.24 15.13 16.55
N GLN A 713 -27.50 14.97 17.84
CA GLN A 713 -26.74 15.64 18.91
C GLN A 713 -25.31 15.10 19.02
N ARG A 714 -25.12 13.77 19.03
CA ARG A 714 -23.79 13.14 19.14
C ARG A 714 -22.97 13.26 17.85
N LEU A 715 -23.60 13.10 16.68
CA LEU A 715 -22.94 13.43 15.39
C LEU A 715 -22.61 14.91 15.31
N GLY A 716 -23.51 15.80 15.74
CA GLY A 716 -23.28 17.24 15.79
C GLY A 716 -22.06 17.61 16.63
N LYS A 717 -21.98 17.10 17.87
CA LYS A 717 -20.79 17.21 18.73
C LYS A 717 -19.52 16.71 18.02
N LYS A 718 -19.55 15.56 17.33
CA LYS A 718 -18.39 15.01 16.60
C LYS A 718 -18.00 15.84 15.36
N ILE A 719 -18.96 16.27 14.55
CA ILE A 719 -18.73 17.11 13.36
C ILE A 719 -18.22 18.51 13.76
N GLN A 720 -18.62 19.04 14.92
CA GLN A 720 -18.07 20.29 15.47
C GLN A 720 -16.63 20.15 15.97
N LYS A 721 -16.22 18.98 16.46
CA LYS A 721 -14.84 18.71 16.95
C LYS A 721 -13.87 18.26 15.86
N CYS A 722 -14.34 17.47 14.88
CA CYS A 722 -13.49 16.73 13.93
C CYS A 722 -14.01 16.80 12.48
N GLY A 723 -15.05 17.58 12.21
CA GLY A 723 -15.64 17.74 10.87
C GLY A 723 -15.07 18.90 10.07
N TYR A 724 -15.65 19.18 8.90
CA TYR A 724 -15.11 20.13 7.92
C TYR A 724 -14.76 21.51 8.51
N LYS A 725 -15.62 22.05 9.39
CA LYS A 725 -15.43 23.35 10.04
C LYS A 725 -14.36 23.38 11.13
N ALA A 726 -13.96 22.21 11.66
CA ALA A 726 -12.92 22.11 12.68
C ALA A 726 -11.51 22.15 12.06
N ASN A 727 -11.32 21.51 10.90
CA ASN A 727 -10.03 21.58 10.19
C ASN A 727 -9.82 22.92 9.48
N SER A 728 -10.89 23.60 9.05
CA SER A 728 -10.80 24.87 8.32
C SER A 728 -10.37 26.09 9.15
N CYS A 729 -10.05 25.94 10.44
CA CYS A 729 -9.54 27.03 11.29
C CYS A 729 -8.04 26.93 11.61
N VAL A 730 -7.35 25.87 11.16
CA VAL A 730 -5.93 25.65 11.46
C VAL A 730 -5.02 26.55 10.61
N ASP A 731 -5.38 26.79 9.34
CA ASP A 731 -4.63 27.65 8.44
C ASP A 731 -5.19 29.09 8.38
N GLY A 732 -4.68 29.95 9.27
CA GLY A 732 -4.53 31.38 8.97
C GLY A 732 -5.61 32.36 9.47
N ALA A 733 -5.73 32.56 10.79
CA ALA A 733 -6.30 33.80 11.34
C ALA A 733 -5.67 34.22 12.68
N LYS A 734 -5.00 35.38 12.72
CA LYS A 734 -4.59 36.03 13.98
C LYS A 734 -5.75 36.84 14.57
N VAL A 735 -6.66 36.20 15.30
CA VAL A 735 -7.67 36.90 16.13
C VAL A 735 -7.82 36.20 17.48
N SER A 736 -7.48 36.88 18.56
CA SER A 736 -7.69 36.42 19.93
C SER A 736 -9.16 36.55 20.35
N PRO A 737 -9.63 35.66 21.22
CA PRO A 737 -10.54 36.06 22.28
C PRO A 737 -10.03 35.64 23.66
N SER A 738 -9.84 36.62 24.54
CA SER A 738 -9.77 36.44 26.00
C SER A 738 -11.19 36.62 26.60
N PRO A 739 -11.41 36.35 27.89
CA PRO A 739 -11.27 35.06 28.56
C PRO A 739 -12.62 34.67 29.24
N SER A 740 -12.56 33.80 30.26
CA SER A 740 -13.63 33.45 31.23
C SER A 740 -14.44 32.18 30.94
N LEU A 741 -13.88 31.03 31.32
CA LEU A 741 -14.27 30.38 32.59
C LEU A 741 -13.22 29.33 32.99
N TYR A 742 -12.61 29.53 34.16
CA TYR A 742 -11.76 28.51 34.80
C TYR A 742 -12.65 27.45 35.46
N CYS A 743 -12.32 26.18 35.29
CA CYS A 743 -12.27 25.27 36.43
C CYS A 743 -11.26 24.13 36.19
N GLU A 744 -10.79 23.59 37.30
CA GLU A 744 -9.59 22.79 37.46
C GLU A 744 -9.60 21.44 36.71
N ILE A 745 -8.46 21.11 36.08
CA ILE A 745 -7.71 19.85 36.23
C ILE A 745 -6.36 20.04 35.53
N ASN A 746 -5.28 20.11 36.33
CA ASN A 746 -3.87 19.80 35.97
C ASN A 746 -2.92 20.18 37.14
N GLN A 747 -3.10 19.55 38.30
CA GLN A 747 -1.94 19.16 39.11
C GLN A 747 -1.44 17.81 38.60
N PHE A 748 -0.18 17.48 38.89
CA PHE A 748 0.55 16.29 38.38
C PHE A 748 0.84 16.25 36.87
N LEU A 749 1.79 17.06 36.43
CA LEU A 749 2.85 16.62 35.48
C LEU A 749 4.11 17.50 35.61
N GLY A 750 4.68 17.56 36.82
CA GLY A 750 5.76 18.50 37.18
C GLY A 750 6.81 17.96 38.16
N LEU A 751 7.10 16.65 38.13
CA LEU A 751 8.00 15.98 39.10
C LEU A 751 9.05 15.05 38.44
N THR A 752 9.68 15.50 37.35
CA THR A 752 10.83 14.80 36.73
C THR A 752 12.00 15.73 36.41
N TRP A 753 12.24 16.75 37.25
CA TRP A 753 13.37 17.68 37.09
C TRP A 753 13.99 18.17 38.42
N PHE A 754 13.95 17.34 39.47
CA PHE A 754 14.48 17.68 40.80
C PHE A 754 15.14 16.48 41.50
N LEU A 755 16.26 15.96 40.95
CA LEU A 755 17.12 15.01 41.68
C LEU A 755 18.61 14.95 41.26
N VAL A 756 19.15 16.01 40.64
CA VAL A 756 20.60 16.17 40.44
C VAL A 756 21.03 17.62 40.67
N THR A 757 21.26 17.99 41.94
CA THR A 757 22.31 18.94 42.37
C THR A 757 22.28 19.13 43.89
N HIS A 758 23.23 18.52 44.59
CA HIS A 758 23.72 19.04 45.87
C HIS A 758 25.12 18.48 46.15
N PHE A 759 26.16 19.29 45.95
CA PHE A 759 27.23 19.56 46.93
C PHE A 759 28.28 20.55 46.41
N SER A 760 28.93 21.24 47.36
CA SER A 760 30.20 21.98 47.22
C SER A 760 30.24 23.21 46.29
N GLN A 761 30.08 24.38 46.91
CA GLN A 761 30.61 25.66 46.42
C GLN A 761 32.15 25.71 46.61
N LEU A 762 32.85 26.56 45.84
CA LEU A 762 33.96 27.47 46.21
C LEU A 762 34.35 28.29 44.93
N PRO A 763 35.07 29.44 45.01
CA PRO A 763 34.67 30.62 44.22
C PRO A 763 35.71 31.17 43.22
N GLN A 764 35.36 32.32 42.63
CA GLN A 764 36.04 33.03 41.54
C GLN A 764 37.37 33.70 41.94
N TYR A 765 38.37 33.62 41.06
CA TYR A 765 39.42 34.62 40.76
C TYR A 765 39.68 34.45 39.23
N SER A 766 39.48 35.40 38.31
CA SER A 766 39.87 36.82 38.14
C SER A 766 41.08 36.96 37.20
N GLU A 767 41.07 37.98 36.32
CA GLU A 767 42.23 38.49 35.57
C GLU A 767 42.90 37.53 34.55
N ASN A 768 43.73 38.00 33.60
CA ASN A 768 43.61 39.15 32.66
C ASN A 768 44.63 38.92 31.51
N CYS A 769 44.42 39.55 30.34
CA CYS A 769 45.47 39.79 29.32
C CYS A 769 46.16 38.55 28.65
N VAL A 770 46.84 38.66 27.49
CA VAL A 770 46.53 39.46 26.28
C VAL A 770 47.21 38.86 25.01
N SER A 771 46.49 38.88 23.89
CA SER A 771 47.02 38.94 22.49
C SER A 771 47.71 37.74 21.79
N LEU A 772 47.81 37.90 20.46
CA LEU A 772 48.83 37.39 19.51
C LEU A 772 48.78 35.95 18.92
N SER A 773 47.79 35.77 18.04
CA SER A 773 48.02 35.67 16.57
C SER A 773 48.31 34.34 15.84
N LYS A 774 47.69 34.27 14.63
CA LYS A 774 48.07 33.54 13.40
C LYS A 774 48.07 32.00 13.42
N ALA A 775 47.19 31.43 12.60
CA ALA A 775 47.32 30.09 12.03
C ALA A 775 48.42 30.04 10.95
N SER A 776 48.96 28.84 10.66
CA SER A 776 48.63 28.11 9.40
C SER A 776 49.33 26.73 9.29
N ILE A 777 48.95 25.95 8.26
CA ILE A 777 49.71 24.87 7.59
C ILE A 777 49.96 23.53 8.34
N TYR A 778 49.07 22.56 8.06
CA TYR A 778 49.31 21.34 7.28
C TYR A 778 50.51 20.36 7.55
N GLN A 779 50.11 19.08 7.73
CA GLN A 779 50.70 17.85 7.14
C GLN A 779 51.94 17.18 7.80
N PRO A 780 52.34 15.92 7.43
CA PRO A 780 52.31 14.82 8.41
C PRO A 780 53.64 14.03 8.53
N LEU A 781 53.63 12.95 9.33
CA LEU A 781 54.75 12.01 9.43
C LEU A 781 54.34 10.54 9.26
N HIS A 782 55.06 9.84 8.38
CA HIS A 782 55.17 8.38 8.33
C HIS A 782 55.93 7.84 9.56
N PHE A 783 55.76 6.55 9.87
CA PHE A 783 56.91 5.73 10.29
C PHE A 783 56.86 4.32 9.69
N TYR A 784 58.05 3.71 9.56
CA TYR A 784 58.29 2.40 8.94
C TYR A 784 58.49 1.31 10.01
N GLY A 785 58.21 0.04 9.67
CA GLY A 785 58.56 -1.10 10.53
C GLY A 785 57.93 -2.41 10.08
N GLY A 786 58.61 -3.16 9.21
CA GLY A 786 58.14 -4.46 8.71
C GLY A 786 59.01 -5.63 9.19
N SER A 787 58.44 -6.84 9.17
CA SER A 787 59.20 -8.09 9.18
C SER A 787 58.41 -9.17 8.43
N THR A 788 59.09 -10.19 7.92
CA THR A 788 58.52 -11.14 6.94
C THR A 788 58.59 -12.58 7.44
N HIS A 789 57.63 -13.45 7.06
CA HIS A 789 57.91 -14.88 6.93
C HIS A 789 56.91 -15.69 6.07
N LYS A 790 57.46 -16.31 5.02
CA LYS A 790 57.13 -17.59 4.35
C LYS A 790 55.65 -18.05 4.19
N VAL A 791 55.26 -18.24 2.93
CA VAL A 791 54.12 -19.05 2.49
C VAL A 791 54.54 -20.50 2.19
N LYS A 792 53.72 -21.49 2.56
CA LYS A 792 53.44 -22.72 1.76
C LYS A 792 52.15 -23.42 2.26
N PRO A 793 51.35 -24.05 1.38
CA PRO A 793 50.07 -24.66 1.74
C PRO A 793 50.20 -26.13 2.18
N GLY A 794 49.18 -26.63 2.89
CA GLY A 794 49.04 -28.04 3.25
C GLY A 794 47.61 -28.53 3.03
N SER A 795 47.41 -29.39 2.04
CA SER A 795 46.13 -30.02 1.73
C SER A 795 46.03 -31.40 2.40
N LEU A 796 44.98 -31.63 3.20
CA LEU A 796 44.57 -32.95 3.63
C LEU A 796 43.06 -33.10 3.44
N VAL A 797 42.67 -33.89 2.43
CA VAL A 797 41.33 -34.43 2.24
C VAL A 797 41.52 -35.93 2.06
N SER A 798 40.92 -36.72 2.95
CA SER A 798 41.00 -38.18 2.92
C SER A 798 39.74 -38.77 3.54
N ASP A 799 39.03 -39.55 2.72
CA ASP A 799 38.04 -40.59 3.04
C ASP A 799 36.78 -40.22 3.86
N GLY A 800 35.56 -40.63 3.48
CA GLY A 800 35.13 -41.34 2.26
C GLY A 800 34.41 -42.67 2.54
N LEU A 801 33.08 -42.64 2.56
CA LEU A 801 32.19 -43.81 2.48
C LEU A 801 31.01 -43.41 1.56
N TYR A 802 30.78 -44.13 0.45
CA TYR A 802 29.73 -45.16 0.29
C TYR A 802 28.28 -44.61 0.43
N ARG A 803 27.33 -44.88 -0.49
CA ARG A 803 27.36 -45.74 -1.70
C ARG A 803 26.14 -45.43 -2.62
N ARG A 804 26.26 -45.73 -3.92
CA ARG A 804 25.29 -46.42 -4.84
C ARG A 804 23.75 -46.28 -4.61
N ARG A 805 22.89 -46.16 -5.64
CA ARG A 805 23.08 -46.21 -7.12
C ARG A 805 21.82 -45.77 -7.91
N THR A 806 22.05 -45.23 -9.12
CA THR A 806 21.24 -45.37 -10.37
C THR A 806 19.72 -45.60 -10.28
N GLY A 807 18.97 -44.60 -10.77
CA GLY A 807 17.92 -44.81 -11.75
C GLY A 807 18.30 -44.10 -13.04
#